data_AF-A0A945VJD0-F1
#
_entry.id   AF-A0A945VJD0-F1
#
_cell.length_a   1.000
_cell.length_b   1.000
_cell.length_c   1.000
_cell.angle_alpha   90.00
_cell.angle_beta   90.00
_cell.angle_gamma   90.00
#
_symmetry.space_group_name_H-M   'P 1'
#
loop_
_entity.id
_entity.type
_entity.pdbx_description
1 polymer ?
#
loop_
_entity_poly.entity_id
_entity_poly.type
_entity_poly.pdbx_seq_one_letter_code
_entity_poly.pdbx_strand_id
1 'polypeptide(L)'
;LDWAPEIWGGVLAMVLGTLIIVIAIAAESSPKLMDLFVKDWLSLVYVWFLIIASLHATLIMFYIEPLNRYSSVVLNSYVFLLLGSALTLPYIFYILLYSKTSNVVSTISSLIQGFVFEMERPMIKSAMNGSPDVVEEYQKEIMGSLDQLDDLLAFTEFKETQTDIIGEISNIIQTYIKRKPNFNNTFFQLTKAIKSNATFRTYTDAQYSEMTESKTFYEVKTFRLLGSSYIKMITNDRFDIASLIPAEMVDIGKTCLEKKDDTILGHVNIRFNTLFRFAIKHAYKNNEPRNLYNLSFHYSNMIQEYIKADRVDMAKYCYDKFKFYANDIYKNAQSNPGLYFVVDTLTFELRKCQVLIHEKDWSNEDQMALLKMILQLDKPPGYSKDEVDKGILGGNNGTRRIQIGLALFYMSVDKINFASEIAEDYLDDLAYFDEKTFKANVATQCFLLSIFTPHFWEDTDRGTLNIYYAPEKDQIESFKELLFGLMDKRLEALERDVKFLSLEVDKFMQKRQRQDGYLNDLDKERLEELQLKISARESSDDEIDIEWSINHDLLYSLLCISFFADQEIDDSEKDVIYRSYSKFVPDVTNESYNQDFRVATDKFISLQSEEARQSQFDHSLKIIKEDASTTQDKLGDFISAYIEIANADEFIHDNEVLLIKNAIKIWGLDLNISKPKSGEKLNLI
;
A
#
# COMPACT_ATOMS: atom_id res chain seq x y z
N LEU A 1 -43.90 45.45 53.44
CA LEU A 1 -42.85 44.50 53.85
C LEU A 1 -43.35 43.06 53.77
N ASP A 2 -44.65 42.91 54.04
CA ASP A 2 -45.47 41.67 54.00
C ASP A 2 -45.35 40.82 52.73
N TRP A 3 -45.00 41.39 51.57
CA TRP A 3 -44.95 40.69 50.28
C TRP A 3 -43.56 40.13 49.93
N ALA A 4 -42.52 40.42 50.72
CA ALA A 4 -41.14 40.02 50.38
C ALA A 4 -40.95 38.50 50.25
N PRO A 5 -41.52 37.65 51.13
CA PRO A 5 -41.47 36.19 50.97
C PRO A 5 -42.16 35.71 49.68
N GLU A 6 -43.25 36.35 49.27
CA GLU A 6 -44.00 35.99 48.06
C GLU A 6 -43.22 36.34 46.79
N ILE A 7 -42.57 37.50 46.76
CA ILE A 7 -41.70 37.91 45.64
C ILE A 7 -40.47 36.98 45.56
N TRP A 8 -39.84 36.64 46.68
CA TRP A 8 -38.78 35.64 46.72
C TRP A 8 -39.24 34.27 46.21
N GLY A 9 -40.45 33.85 46.59
CA GLY A 9 -41.08 32.65 46.06
C GLY A 9 -41.22 32.69 44.54
N GLY A 10 -41.66 33.83 43.99
CA GLY A 10 -41.76 34.05 42.54
C GLY A 10 -40.41 33.99 41.81
N VAL A 11 -39.38 34.66 42.33
CA VAL A 11 -38.02 34.64 41.76
C VAL A 11 -37.43 33.23 41.81
N LEU A 12 -37.54 32.55 42.95
CA LEU A 12 -37.06 31.19 43.12
C LEU A 12 -37.80 30.21 42.20
N ALA A 13 -39.13 30.32 42.08
CA ALA A 13 -39.94 29.49 41.19
C ALA A 13 -39.57 29.69 39.72
N MET A 14 -39.31 30.93 39.30
CA MET A 14 -38.86 31.24 37.93
C MET A 14 -37.50 30.60 37.63
N VAL A 15 -36.52 30.75 38.54
CA VAL A 15 -35.17 30.22 38.37
C VAL A 15 -35.17 28.69 38.38
N LEU A 16 -35.82 28.07 39.37
CA LEU A 16 -35.90 26.61 39.47
C LEU A 16 -36.72 26.02 38.33
N GLY A 17 -37.83 26.65 37.94
CA GLY A 17 -38.65 26.20 36.81
C GLY A 17 -37.86 26.21 35.50
N THR A 18 -37.08 27.27 35.26
CA THR A 18 -36.21 27.35 34.09
C THR A 18 -35.13 26.29 34.11
N LEU A 19 -34.48 26.07 35.26
CA LEU A 19 -33.47 25.00 35.41
C LEU A 19 -34.06 23.62 35.14
N ILE A 20 -35.23 23.30 35.70
CA ILE A 20 -35.90 22.02 35.47
C ILE A 20 -36.20 21.82 33.98
N ILE A 21 -36.71 22.85 33.29
CA ILE A 21 -37.01 22.79 31.85
C ILE A 21 -35.71 22.58 31.06
N VAL A 22 -34.68 23.38 31.31
CA VAL A 22 -33.40 23.27 30.58
C VAL A 22 -32.73 21.93 30.83
N ILE A 23 -32.69 21.46 32.08
CA ILE A 23 -32.13 20.16 32.44
C ILE A 23 -32.96 19.03 31.83
N ALA A 24 -34.28 19.13 31.78
CA ALA A 24 -35.12 18.11 31.16
C ALA A 24 -34.87 18.01 29.64
N ILE A 25 -34.84 19.15 28.94
CA ILE A 25 -34.53 19.20 27.50
C ILE A 25 -33.10 18.69 27.24
N ALA A 26 -32.15 19.11 28.06
CA ALA A 26 -30.77 18.66 28.00
C ALA A 26 -30.67 17.15 28.24
N ALA A 27 -31.33 16.61 29.26
CA ALA A 27 -31.31 15.19 29.60
C ALA A 27 -31.98 14.31 28.55
N GLU A 28 -32.98 14.81 27.83
CA GLU A 28 -33.60 14.13 26.70
C GLU A 28 -32.63 14.00 25.51
N SER A 29 -31.80 15.01 25.28
CA SER A 29 -30.79 15.01 24.20
C SER A 29 -29.43 14.39 24.59
N SER A 30 -29.06 14.44 25.87
CA SER A 30 -27.83 13.85 26.41
C SER A 30 -28.00 13.56 27.91
N PRO A 31 -28.22 12.29 28.30
CA PRO A 31 -28.54 11.89 29.68
C PRO A 31 -27.51 12.31 30.74
N LYS A 32 -26.26 12.57 30.35
CA LYS A 32 -25.15 12.93 31.27
C LYS A 32 -24.95 14.43 31.46
N LEU A 33 -25.73 15.29 30.79
CA LEU A 33 -25.67 16.75 31.01
C LEU A 33 -25.99 17.14 32.46
N MET A 34 -26.80 16.36 33.16
CA MET A 34 -27.12 16.57 34.57
C MET A 34 -25.87 16.63 35.46
N ASP A 35 -24.89 15.74 35.24
CA ASP A 35 -23.66 15.68 36.04
C ASP A 35 -22.83 16.96 35.90
N LEU A 36 -22.88 17.58 34.71
CA LEU A 36 -22.18 18.82 34.39
C LEU A 36 -22.82 20.03 35.10
N PHE A 37 -24.15 20.05 35.21
CA PHE A 37 -24.88 21.10 35.94
C PHE A 37 -24.69 21.00 37.46
N VAL A 38 -24.64 19.79 38.00
CA VAL A 38 -24.40 19.58 39.44
C VAL A 38 -22.98 19.97 39.85
N LYS A 39 -22.01 19.92 38.93
CA LYS A 39 -20.63 20.36 39.18
C LYS A 39 -20.41 21.88 38.96
N ASP A 40 -21.39 22.62 38.43
CA ASP A 40 -21.21 24.06 38.20
C ASP A 40 -21.40 24.88 39.49
N TRP A 41 -20.27 25.33 40.04
CA TRP A 41 -20.24 26.10 41.28
C TRP A 41 -20.96 27.44 41.19
N LEU A 42 -20.94 28.12 40.03
CA LEU A 42 -21.55 29.43 39.86
C LEU A 42 -23.08 29.32 39.95
N SER A 43 -23.64 28.32 39.27
CA SER A 43 -25.04 27.94 39.39
C SER A 43 -25.43 27.53 40.80
N LEU A 44 -24.67 26.63 41.43
CA LEU A 44 -24.96 26.19 42.79
C LEU A 44 -24.94 27.34 43.80
N VAL A 45 -23.94 28.22 43.75
CA VAL A 45 -23.82 29.37 44.65
C VAL A 45 -25.02 30.31 44.49
N TYR A 46 -25.43 30.58 43.24
CA TYR A 46 -26.57 31.43 42.97
C TYR A 46 -27.89 30.82 43.47
N VAL A 47 -28.13 29.54 43.19
CA VAL A 47 -29.33 28.82 43.68
C VAL A 47 -29.37 28.77 45.21
N TRP A 48 -28.24 28.46 45.86
CA TRP A 48 -28.16 28.46 47.33
C TRP A 48 -28.38 29.85 47.92
N PHE A 49 -27.85 30.90 47.28
CA PHE A 49 -28.13 32.28 47.67
C PHE A 49 -29.63 32.59 47.63
N LEU A 50 -30.33 32.22 46.56
CA LEU A 50 -31.79 32.43 46.45
C LEU A 50 -32.56 31.65 47.52
N ILE A 51 -32.20 30.39 47.77
CA ILE A 51 -32.84 29.54 48.80
C ILE A 51 -32.65 30.16 50.20
N ILE A 52 -31.42 30.51 50.56
CA ILE A 52 -31.10 31.06 51.88
C ILE A 52 -31.74 32.44 52.06
N ALA A 53 -31.72 33.29 51.04
CA ALA A 53 -32.33 34.62 51.10
C ALA A 53 -33.87 34.54 51.21
N SER A 54 -34.50 33.58 50.51
CA SER A 54 -35.93 33.29 50.61
C SER A 54 -36.32 32.76 52.01
N LEU A 55 -35.54 31.81 52.55
CA LEU A 55 -35.74 31.32 53.91
C LEU A 55 -35.57 32.43 54.95
N HIS A 56 -34.56 33.28 54.77
CA HIS A 56 -34.32 34.44 55.62
C HIS A 56 -35.49 35.43 55.57
N ALA A 57 -36.13 35.64 54.41
CA ALA A 57 -37.32 36.49 54.30
C ALA A 57 -38.52 35.90 55.08
N THR A 58 -38.74 34.59 54.97
CA THR A 58 -39.79 33.88 55.75
C THR A 58 -39.54 33.99 57.26
N LEU A 59 -38.29 33.79 57.69
CA LEU A 59 -37.90 33.95 59.11
C LEU A 59 -38.10 35.39 59.60
N ILE A 60 -37.82 36.39 58.75
CA ILE A 60 -38.03 37.79 59.09
C ILE A 60 -39.51 38.04 59.41
N MET A 61 -40.40 37.59 58.53
CA MET A 61 -41.84 37.79 58.64
C MET A 61 -42.42 37.15 59.92
N PHE A 62 -42.03 35.92 60.26
CA PHE A 62 -42.62 35.21 61.40
C PHE A 62 -41.98 35.54 62.76
N TYR A 63 -40.68 35.87 62.80
CA TYR A 63 -39.95 35.94 64.08
C TYR A 63 -39.21 37.26 64.31
N ILE A 64 -38.67 37.91 63.27
CA ILE A 64 -37.73 39.04 63.45
C ILE A 64 -38.41 40.40 63.35
N GLU A 65 -39.44 40.52 62.51
CA GLU A 65 -40.28 41.71 62.40
C GLU A 65 -41.04 42.01 63.72
N PRO A 66 -41.58 41.01 64.44
CA PRO A 66 -42.09 41.20 65.81
C PRO A 66 -41.03 41.66 66.83
N LEU A 67 -39.74 41.48 66.54
CA LEU A 67 -38.61 41.83 67.40
C LEU A 67 -37.92 43.17 67.04
N ASN A 68 -38.50 43.97 66.14
CA ASN A 68 -38.02 45.31 65.73
C ASN A 68 -36.56 45.37 65.20
N ARG A 69 -36.04 44.28 64.60
CA ARG A 69 -34.71 44.32 63.96
C ARG A 69 -34.77 44.76 62.49
N TYR A 70 -34.89 46.07 62.29
CA TYR A 70 -35.01 46.70 60.96
C TYR A 70 -33.81 46.47 60.03
N SER A 71 -32.62 46.17 60.56
CA SER A 71 -31.42 45.93 59.74
C SER A 71 -31.55 44.69 58.84
N SER A 72 -32.13 43.60 59.36
CA SER A 72 -32.32 42.34 58.60
C SER A 72 -33.37 42.51 57.51
N VAL A 73 -34.43 43.26 57.83
CA VAL A 73 -35.47 43.69 56.88
C VAL A 73 -34.84 44.48 55.73
N VAL A 74 -34.03 45.50 56.03
CA VAL A 74 -33.44 46.35 55.00
C VAL A 74 -32.48 45.56 54.11
N LEU A 75 -31.62 44.74 54.72
CA LEU A 75 -30.66 43.91 54.00
C LEU A 75 -31.36 42.92 53.06
N ASN A 76 -32.38 42.20 53.53
CA ASN A 76 -33.05 41.20 52.71
C ASN A 76 -33.88 41.87 51.59
N SER A 77 -34.79 42.78 51.95
CA SER A 77 -35.79 43.30 51.01
C SER A 77 -35.24 44.31 50.00
N TYR A 78 -34.22 45.10 50.36
CA TYR A 78 -33.70 46.14 49.47
C TYR A 78 -32.36 45.78 48.84
N VAL A 79 -31.54 44.96 49.49
CA VAL A 79 -30.22 44.58 48.95
C VAL A 79 -30.27 43.21 48.30
N PHE A 80 -30.58 42.15 49.05
CA PHE A 80 -30.57 40.78 48.50
C PHE A 80 -31.64 40.56 47.43
N LEU A 81 -32.86 41.05 47.65
CA LEU A 81 -33.95 40.86 46.68
C LEU A 81 -33.67 41.60 45.37
N LEU A 82 -33.11 42.82 45.44
CA LEU A 82 -32.71 43.57 44.26
C LEU A 82 -31.60 42.86 43.49
N LEU A 83 -30.55 42.41 44.18
CA LEU A 83 -29.44 41.68 43.57
C LEU A 83 -29.90 40.34 42.98
N GLY A 84 -30.67 39.55 43.71
CA GLY A 84 -31.22 38.28 43.22
C GLY A 84 -32.12 38.48 42.01
N SER A 85 -33.00 39.47 42.03
CA SER A 85 -33.87 39.75 40.88
C SER A 85 -33.08 40.24 39.67
N ALA A 86 -32.12 41.16 39.85
CA ALA A 86 -31.30 41.68 38.77
C ALA A 86 -30.42 40.61 38.11
N LEU A 87 -29.93 39.64 38.88
CA LEU A 87 -29.11 38.53 38.39
C LEU A 87 -29.91 37.37 37.79
N THR A 88 -31.24 37.36 37.95
CA THR A 88 -32.09 36.26 37.46
C THR A 88 -32.04 36.12 35.94
N LEU A 89 -32.17 37.22 35.19
CA LEU A 89 -32.14 37.17 33.73
C LEU A 89 -30.73 36.81 33.19
N PRO A 90 -29.62 37.43 33.64
CA PRO A 90 -28.27 36.98 33.30
C PRO A 90 -28.02 35.50 33.60
N TYR A 91 -28.51 35.01 34.74
CA TYR A 91 -28.37 33.61 35.13
C TYR A 91 -29.13 32.66 34.17
N ILE A 92 -30.37 33.00 33.81
CA ILE A 92 -31.16 32.22 32.85
C ILE A 92 -30.43 32.13 31.50
N PHE A 93 -29.92 33.26 30.99
CA PHE A 93 -29.13 33.27 29.75
C PHE A 93 -27.85 32.44 29.87
N TYR A 94 -27.14 32.54 31.00
CA TYR A 94 -25.95 31.73 31.27
C TYR A 94 -26.26 30.23 31.19
N ILE A 95 -27.32 29.76 31.85
CA ILE A 95 -27.72 28.34 31.83
C ILE A 95 -28.13 27.88 30.43
N LEU A 96 -28.87 28.71 29.68
CA LEU A 96 -29.24 28.40 28.30
C LEU A 96 -28.00 28.27 27.40
N LEU A 97 -27.04 29.18 27.53
CA LEU A 97 -25.78 29.09 26.80
C LEU A 97 -24.97 27.88 27.24
N TYR A 98 -24.91 27.60 28.53
CA TYR A 98 -24.18 26.46 29.08
C TYR A 98 -24.78 25.11 28.63
N SER A 99 -26.09 25.05 28.42
CA SER A 99 -26.76 23.85 27.87
C SER A 99 -26.51 23.59 26.39
N LYS A 100 -25.96 24.56 25.64
CA LYS A 100 -25.67 24.38 24.22
C LYS A 100 -24.58 23.31 24.08
N THR A 101 -24.83 22.29 23.26
CA THR A 101 -23.94 21.13 23.11
C THR A 101 -22.49 21.53 22.79
N SER A 102 -22.25 22.53 21.95
CA SER A 102 -20.90 23.03 21.65
C SER A 102 -20.16 23.54 22.90
N ASN A 103 -20.85 24.23 23.80
CA ASN A 103 -20.27 24.77 25.03
C ASN A 103 -20.02 23.67 26.07
N VAL A 104 -20.90 22.67 26.10
CA VAL A 104 -20.73 21.46 26.92
C VAL A 104 -19.47 20.72 26.49
N VAL A 105 -19.29 20.50 25.18
CA VAL A 105 -18.11 19.84 24.61
C VAL A 105 -16.84 20.60 24.97
N SER A 106 -16.82 21.93 24.80
CA SER A 106 -15.68 22.77 25.19
C SER A 106 -15.39 22.71 26.70
N THR A 107 -16.44 22.67 27.54
CA THR A 107 -16.30 22.57 29.00
C THR A 107 -15.69 21.24 29.40
N ILE A 108 -16.21 20.11 28.91
CA ILE A 108 -15.67 18.77 29.20
C ILE A 108 -14.23 18.66 28.70
N SER A 109 -13.94 19.16 27.51
CA SER A 109 -12.60 19.13 26.93
C SER A 109 -11.61 19.95 27.76
N SER A 110 -12.02 21.13 28.22
CA SER A 110 -11.24 21.97 29.13
C SER A 110 -11.00 21.30 30.48
N LEU A 111 -11.98 20.56 31.02
CA LEU A 111 -11.81 19.78 32.25
C LEU A 111 -10.75 18.69 32.09
N ILE A 112 -10.81 17.91 31.00
CA ILE A 112 -9.83 16.86 30.72
C ILE A 112 -8.42 17.45 30.57
N GLN A 113 -8.28 18.52 29.79
CA GLN A 113 -7.00 19.21 29.64
C GLN A 113 -6.50 19.75 30.99
N GLY A 114 -7.40 20.29 31.81
CA GLY A 114 -7.12 20.70 33.20
C GLY A 114 -6.48 19.57 34.01
N PHE A 115 -7.08 18.38 34.03
CA PHE A 115 -6.50 17.20 34.69
C PHE A 115 -5.13 16.84 34.12
N VAL A 116 -4.96 16.88 32.80
CA VAL A 116 -3.67 16.63 32.13
C VAL A 116 -2.58 17.59 32.62
N PHE A 117 -2.89 18.89 32.76
CA PHE A 117 -1.93 19.86 33.29
C PHE A 117 -1.70 19.72 34.79
N GLU A 118 -2.72 19.38 35.57
CA GLU A 118 -2.60 19.21 37.02
C GLU A 118 -1.73 18.02 37.42
N MET A 119 -1.71 16.95 36.62
CA MET A 119 -0.82 15.80 36.82
C MET A 119 0.67 16.16 36.81
N GLU A 120 1.06 17.29 36.22
CA GLU A 120 2.45 17.76 36.22
C GLU A 120 2.85 18.44 37.54
N ARG A 121 1.88 18.89 38.35
CA ARG A 121 2.14 19.67 39.56
C ARG A 121 2.86 18.83 40.63
N PRO A 122 3.93 19.36 41.27
CA PRO A 122 4.70 18.61 42.28
C PRO A 122 3.86 18.06 43.43
N MET A 123 2.85 18.83 43.89
CA MET A 123 1.93 18.41 44.95
C MET A 123 1.15 17.16 44.56
N ILE A 124 0.61 17.12 43.33
CA ILE A 124 -0.16 15.98 42.82
C ILE A 124 0.75 14.77 42.63
N LYS A 125 1.95 14.97 42.07
CA LYS A 125 2.95 13.89 41.97
C LYS A 125 3.28 13.27 43.31
N SER A 126 3.46 14.08 44.36
CA SER A 126 3.70 13.59 45.71
C SER A 126 2.48 12.84 46.27
N ALA A 127 1.27 13.34 46.03
CA ALA A 127 0.04 12.70 46.47
C ALA A 127 -0.16 11.31 45.82
N MET A 128 0.12 11.19 44.52
CA MET A 128 0.03 9.91 43.78
C MET A 128 1.01 8.85 44.29
N ASN A 129 2.17 9.24 44.81
CA ASN A 129 3.12 8.30 45.43
C ASN A 129 2.65 7.83 46.82
N GLY A 130 1.89 8.66 47.53
CA GLY A 130 1.47 8.41 48.91
C GLY A 130 0.09 7.74 49.05
N SER A 131 -0.76 7.80 48.01
CA SER A 131 -2.13 7.29 48.08
C SER A 131 -2.60 6.71 46.74
N PRO A 132 -2.91 5.40 46.69
CA PRO A 132 -3.56 4.76 45.54
C PRO A 132 -4.94 5.38 45.20
N ASP A 133 -5.65 5.92 46.19
CA ASP A 133 -6.97 6.53 45.99
C ASP A 133 -6.89 7.78 45.11
N VAL A 134 -5.81 8.56 45.24
CA VAL A 134 -5.55 9.73 44.39
C VAL A 134 -5.33 9.30 42.94
N VAL A 135 -4.60 8.20 42.73
CA VAL A 135 -4.39 7.63 41.38
C VAL A 135 -5.71 7.15 40.79
N GLU A 136 -6.51 6.43 41.58
CA GLU A 136 -7.82 5.91 41.15
C GLU A 136 -8.77 7.05 40.76
N GLU A 137 -8.83 8.14 41.53
CA GLU A 137 -9.71 9.27 41.23
C GLU A 137 -9.28 10.02 39.97
N TYR A 138 -7.98 10.24 39.74
CA TYR A 138 -7.48 10.84 38.50
C TYR A 138 -7.75 9.96 37.27
N GLN A 139 -7.52 8.65 37.39
CA GLN A 139 -7.85 7.69 36.34
C GLN A 139 -9.36 7.67 36.03
N LYS A 140 -10.19 7.74 37.07
CA LYS A 140 -11.65 7.76 36.95
C LYS A 140 -12.16 9.05 36.30
N GLU A 141 -11.69 10.23 36.72
CA GLU A 141 -12.18 11.50 36.18
C GLU A 141 -11.75 11.70 34.73
N ILE A 142 -10.49 11.39 34.38
CA ILE A 142 -10.02 11.53 32.99
C ILE A 142 -10.72 10.56 32.04
N MET A 143 -11.05 9.34 32.50
CA MET A 143 -11.79 8.36 31.70
C MET A 143 -13.28 8.67 31.63
N GLY A 144 -13.90 9.04 32.75
CA GLY A 144 -15.31 9.38 32.81
C GLY A 144 -15.65 10.59 31.94
N SER A 145 -14.77 11.59 31.91
CA SER A 145 -14.94 12.77 31.05
C SER A 145 -14.79 12.43 29.57
N LEU A 146 -13.85 11.52 29.21
CA LEU A 146 -13.75 11.03 27.83
C LEU A 146 -14.98 10.22 27.42
N ASP A 147 -15.50 9.38 28.32
CA ASP A 147 -16.75 8.63 28.11
C ASP A 147 -17.96 9.58 27.92
N GLN A 148 -17.97 10.75 28.58
CA GLN A 148 -19.01 11.77 28.33
C GLN A 148 -18.93 12.37 26.93
N LEU A 149 -17.72 12.62 26.39
CA LEU A 149 -17.55 13.06 25.01
C LEU A 149 -18.01 11.99 24.01
N ASP A 150 -17.71 10.71 24.27
CA ASP A 150 -18.19 9.59 23.45
C ASP A 150 -19.72 9.52 23.41
N ASP A 151 -20.35 9.63 24.58
CA ASP A 151 -21.81 9.62 24.68
C ASP A 151 -22.42 10.82 23.93
N LEU A 152 -21.86 12.02 24.09
CA LEU A 152 -22.32 13.20 23.34
C LEU A 152 -22.20 13.00 21.83
N LEU A 153 -21.08 12.42 21.36
CA LEU A 153 -20.90 12.08 19.96
C LEU A 153 -21.92 11.03 19.50
N ALA A 154 -22.33 10.14 20.40
CA ALA A 154 -23.29 9.10 20.10
C ALA A 154 -24.73 9.64 19.93
N PHE A 155 -25.14 10.66 20.69
CA PHE A 155 -26.50 11.19 20.68
C PHE A 155 -26.69 12.42 19.78
N THR A 156 -25.61 13.14 19.46
CA THR A 156 -25.73 14.37 18.66
C THR A 156 -26.02 14.05 17.20
N GLU A 157 -27.03 14.71 16.62
CA GLU A 157 -27.38 14.59 15.19
C GLU A 157 -26.66 15.63 14.31
N PHE A 158 -26.38 16.81 14.86
CA PHE A 158 -25.78 17.94 14.15
C PHE A 158 -24.34 17.63 13.72
N LYS A 159 -24.08 17.78 12.41
CA LYS A 159 -22.78 17.50 11.81
C LYS A 159 -21.65 18.31 12.44
N GLU A 160 -21.86 19.62 12.58
CA GLU A 160 -20.87 20.56 13.12
C GLU A 160 -20.42 20.14 14.52
N THR A 161 -21.37 19.85 15.41
CA THR A 161 -21.05 19.41 16.77
C THR A 161 -20.32 18.06 16.80
N GLN A 162 -20.67 17.11 15.93
CA GLN A 162 -19.96 15.84 15.84
C GLN A 162 -18.50 16.03 15.39
N THR A 163 -18.29 16.92 14.41
CA THR A 163 -16.95 17.35 13.96
C THR A 163 -16.18 18.00 15.10
N ASP A 164 -16.79 18.93 15.83
CA ASP A 164 -16.18 19.60 16.97
C ASP A 164 -15.75 18.60 18.06
N ILE A 165 -16.61 17.62 18.40
CA ILE A 165 -16.27 16.60 19.40
C ILE A 165 -15.07 15.76 18.96
N ILE A 166 -15.03 15.32 17.70
CA ILE A 166 -13.92 14.53 17.17
C ILE A 166 -12.61 15.33 17.21
N GLY A 167 -12.66 16.61 16.81
CA GLY A 167 -11.52 17.52 16.88
C GLY A 167 -11.04 17.76 18.33
N GLU A 168 -11.95 17.96 19.28
CA GLU A 168 -11.60 18.10 20.69
C GLU A 168 -10.98 16.83 21.28
N ILE A 169 -11.52 15.64 20.96
CA ILE A 169 -10.93 14.36 21.37
C ILE A 169 -9.49 14.23 20.83
N SER A 170 -9.26 14.62 19.58
CA SER A 170 -7.93 14.66 18.96
C SER A 170 -6.98 15.62 19.70
N ASN A 171 -7.44 16.85 19.98
CA ASN A 171 -6.65 17.84 20.72
C ASN A 171 -6.28 17.36 22.12
N ILE A 172 -7.22 16.72 22.81
CA ILE A 172 -7.02 16.14 24.14
C ILE A 172 -5.92 15.08 24.10
N ILE A 173 -5.99 14.13 23.18
CA ILE A 173 -5.00 13.05 23.14
C ILE A 173 -3.63 13.54 22.70
N GLN A 174 -3.56 14.47 21.75
CA GLN A 174 -2.29 15.12 21.39
C GLN A 174 -1.68 15.86 22.59
N THR A 175 -2.50 16.57 23.37
CA THR A 175 -2.05 17.24 24.60
C THR A 175 -1.56 16.24 25.64
N TYR A 176 -2.29 15.15 25.85
CA TYR A 176 -1.91 14.06 26.74
C TYR A 176 -0.56 13.47 26.33
N ILE A 177 -0.35 13.11 25.06
CA ILE A 177 0.91 12.54 24.54
C ILE A 177 2.07 13.51 24.74
N LYS A 178 1.86 14.81 24.47
CA LYS A 178 2.90 15.83 24.62
C LYS A 178 3.38 15.98 26.07
N ARG A 179 2.50 15.71 27.04
CA ARG A 179 2.69 15.90 28.49
C ARG A 179 3.04 14.60 29.23
N LYS A 180 2.69 13.44 28.67
CA LYS A 180 2.90 12.10 29.23
C LYS A 180 4.28 11.86 29.85
N PRO A 181 5.42 12.28 29.24
CA PRO A 181 6.74 12.09 29.84
C PRO A 181 6.90 12.74 31.23
N ASN A 182 6.09 13.73 31.56
CA ASN A 182 6.13 14.44 32.82
C ASN A 182 5.24 13.82 33.91
N PHE A 183 4.43 12.80 33.60
CA PHE A 183 3.51 12.21 34.57
C PHE A 183 4.22 11.30 35.58
N ASN A 184 3.59 11.09 36.73
CA ASN A 184 4.08 10.14 37.72
C ASN A 184 3.89 8.70 37.20
N ASN A 185 4.91 7.85 37.33
CA ASN A 185 4.83 6.44 36.91
C ASN A 185 3.69 5.67 37.60
N THR A 186 3.35 6.00 38.84
CA THR A 186 2.25 5.35 39.58
C THR A 186 0.89 5.59 38.92
N PHE A 187 0.73 6.69 38.16
CA PHE A 187 -0.49 6.96 37.40
C PHE A 187 -0.78 5.87 36.36
N PHE A 188 0.22 5.15 35.85
CA PHE A 188 0.01 4.10 34.85
C PHE A 188 -0.30 2.73 35.47
N GLN A 189 -0.24 2.62 36.80
CA GLN A 189 -0.67 1.40 37.49
C GLN A 189 -2.19 1.30 37.46
N LEU A 190 -2.71 0.27 36.81
CA LEU A 190 -4.14 0.14 36.54
C LEU A 190 -4.92 -0.15 37.83
N THR A 191 -5.68 0.84 38.29
CA THR A 191 -6.56 0.71 39.46
C THR A 191 -7.85 -0.01 39.11
N LYS A 192 -8.72 -0.22 40.11
CA LYS A 192 -10.05 -0.81 39.91
C LYS A 192 -10.91 0.03 38.96
N ALA A 193 -10.76 1.35 38.96
CA ALA A 193 -11.47 2.24 38.04
C ALA A 193 -11.21 1.85 36.57
N ILE A 194 -9.95 1.61 36.18
CA ILE A 194 -9.63 1.21 34.80
C ILE A 194 -10.07 -0.22 34.52
N LYS A 195 -9.77 -1.16 35.42
CA LYS A 195 -10.10 -2.59 35.22
C LYS A 195 -11.61 -2.85 35.15
N SER A 196 -12.43 -2.01 35.78
CA SER A 196 -13.88 -2.11 35.73
C SER A 196 -14.52 -1.38 34.55
N ASN A 197 -13.80 -0.50 33.84
CA ASN A 197 -14.29 0.21 32.67
C ASN A 197 -14.64 -0.78 31.55
N ALA A 198 -15.76 -0.54 30.85
CA ALA A 198 -16.27 -1.43 29.80
C ALA A 198 -15.26 -1.71 28.68
N THR A 199 -14.35 -0.77 28.40
CA THR A 199 -13.31 -0.97 27.39
C THR A 199 -12.29 -2.03 27.77
N PHE A 200 -11.96 -2.15 29.06
CA PHE A 200 -10.86 -2.99 29.53
C PHE A 200 -11.30 -4.21 30.32
N ARG A 201 -12.55 -4.26 30.81
CA ARG A 201 -13.06 -5.30 31.70
C ARG A 201 -12.84 -6.74 31.20
N THR A 202 -12.73 -6.95 29.89
CA THR A 202 -12.51 -8.27 29.27
C THR A 202 -11.04 -8.62 29.09
N TYR A 203 -10.10 -7.78 29.53
CA TYR A 203 -8.67 -8.02 29.38
C TYR A 203 -8.19 -9.05 30.40
N THR A 204 -7.19 -9.84 30.01
CA THR A 204 -6.49 -10.79 30.88
C THR A 204 -5.44 -10.09 31.73
N ASP A 205 -4.97 -10.75 32.80
CA ASP A 205 -3.90 -10.20 33.65
C ASP A 205 -2.61 -9.91 32.86
N ALA A 206 -2.28 -10.72 31.86
CA ALA A 206 -1.15 -10.46 30.97
C ALA A 206 -1.32 -9.14 30.19
N GLN A 207 -2.51 -8.86 29.66
CA GLN A 207 -2.80 -7.63 28.92
C GLN A 207 -2.81 -6.40 29.85
N TYR A 208 -3.25 -6.55 31.09
CA TYR A 208 -3.14 -5.47 32.09
C TYR A 208 -1.68 -5.14 32.41
N SER A 209 -0.82 -6.15 32.55
CA SER A 209 0.61 -5.95 32.79
C SER A 209 1.28 -5.26 31.61
N GLU A 210 1.06 -5.74 30.37
CA GLU A 210 1.59 -5.13 29.15
C GLU A 210 1.17 -3.66 29.00
N MET A 211 -0.09 -3.33 29.31
CA MET A 211 -0.60 -1.96 29.24
C MET A 211 -0.01 -1.05 30.33
N THR A 212 0.30 -1.60 31.50
CA THR A 212 0.98 -0.89 32.59
C THR A 212 2.43 -0.58 32.21
N GLU A 213 3.14 -1.57 31.64
CA GLU A 213 4.52 -1.45 31.21
C GLU A 213 4.67 -0.46 30.05
N SER A 214 3.79 -0.55 29.05
CA SER A 214 3.76 0.36 27.90
C SER A 214 3.17 1.74 28.23
N LYS A 215 2.50 1.90 29.38
CA LYS A 215 1.88 3.15 29.84
C LYS A 215 0.87 3.71 28.82
N THR A 216 0.06 2.85 28.21
CA THR A 216 -0.76 3.21 27.02
C THR A 216 -2.28 3.17 27.23
N PHE A 217 -2.76 3.02 28.47
CA PHE A 217 -4.20 2.78 28.69
C PHE A 217 -5.10 3.89 28.14
N TYR A 218 -4.68 5.16 28.27
CA TYR A 218 -5.48 6.31 27.84
C TYR A 218 -5.54 6.42 26.31
N GLU A 219 -4.41 6.18 25.65
CA GLU A 219 -4.28 6.12 24.20
C GLU A 219 -5.12 4.99 23.62
N VAL A 220 -5.03 3.79 24.20
CA VAL A 220 -5.82 2.62 23.76
C VAL A 220 -7.32 2.90 23.89
N LYS A 221 -7.76 3.52 24.99
CA LYS A 221 -9.16 3.93 25.17
C LYS A 221 -9.57 4.91 24.07
N THR A 222 -8.82 6.00 23.90
CA THR A 222 -9.16 7.07 22.95
C THR A 222 -9.19 6.56 21.51
N PHE A 223 -8.23 5.72 21.11
CA PHE A 223 -8.21 5.15 19.78
C PHE A 223 -9.35 4.14 19.53
N ARG A 224 -9.80 3.42 20.56
CA ARG A 224 -10.97 2.54 20.44
C ARG A 224 -12.27 3.33 20.33
N LEU A 225 -12.37 4.46 21.02
CA LEU A 225 -13.45 5.42 20.87
C LEU A 225 -13.51 5.92 19.42
N LEU A 226 -12.44 6.54 18.93
CA LEU A 226 -12.35 7.04 17.54
C LEU A 226 -12.66 5.94 16.51
N GLY A 227 -12.13 4.73 16.70
CA GLY A 227 -12.42 3.60 15.82
C GLY A 227 -13.88 3.15 15.86
N SER A 228 -14.53 3.16 17.02
CA SER A 228 -15.96 2.84 17.14
C SER A 228 -16.82 3.92 16.51
N SER A 229 -16.46 5.19 16.72
CA SER A 229 -17.13 6.33 16.07
C SER A 229 -17.03 6.24 14.56
N TYR A 230 -15.86 5.89 14.01
CA TYR A 230 -15.69 5.68 12.57
C TYR A 230 -16.64 4.62 12.02
N ILE A 231 -16.70 3.45 12.67
CA ILE A 231 -17.60 2.36 12.26
C ILE A 231 -19.06 2.82 12.31
N LYS A 232 -19.45 3.61 13.31
CA LYS A 232 -20.80 4.18 13.41
C LYS A 232 -21.08 5.16 12.27
N MET A 233 -20.14 6.06 11.95
CA MET A 233 -20.32 7.06 10.91
C MET A 233 -20.44 6.44 9.53
N ILE A 234 -19.62 5.44 9.19
CA ILE A 234 -19.74 4.73 7.91
C ILE A 234 -21.06 3.95 7.81
N THR A 235 -21.52 3.36 8.92
CA THR A 235 -22.77 2.58 8.94
C THR A 235 -24.01 3.47 8.77
N ASN A 236 -23.90 4.75 9.15
CA ASN A 236 -24.97 5.74 9.03
C ASN A 236 -24.81 6.66 7.81
N ASP A 237 -23.98 6.28 6.83
CA ASP A 237 -23.68 7.05 5.60
C ASP A 237 -23.16 8.48 5.85
N ARG A 238 -22.51 8.71 6.99
CA ARG A 238 -21.88 9.98 7.37
C ARG A 238 -20.41 10.01 6.94
N PHE A 239 -20.17 9.90 5.64
CA PHE A 239 -18.81 9.73 5.08
C PHE A 239 -17.89 10.94 5.28
N ASP A 240 -18.46 12.14 5.30
CA ASP A 240 -17.78 13.40 5.61
C ASP A 240 -17.12 13.34 7.01
N ILE A 241 -17.90 12.92 8.01
CA ILE A 241 -17.41 12.79 9.40
C ILE A 241 -16.54 11.54 9.55
N ALA A 242 -16.88 10.44 8.87
CA ALA A 242 -16.04 9.25 8.88
C ALA A 242 -14.64 9.56 8.36
N SER A 243 -14.51 10.40 7.32
CA SER A 243 -13.22 10.83 6.79
C SER A 243 -12.45 11.76 7.72
N LEU A 244 -13.10 12.48 8.63
CA LEU A 244 -12.42 13.34 9.61
C LEU A 244 -11.58 12.52 10.60
N ILE A 245 -12.09 11.38 11.05
CA ILE A 245 -11.43 10.55 12.07
C ILE A 245 -10.01 10.09 11.64
N PRO A 246 -9.79 9.49 10.45
CA PRO A 246 -8.44 9.16 10.03
C PRO A 246 -7.58 10.40 9.75
N ALA A 247 -8.16 11.56 9.42
CA ALA A 247 -7.42 12.82 9.33
C ALA A 247 -6.86 13.22 10.71
N GLU A 248 -7.69 13.19 11.76
CA GLU A 248 -7.25 13.42 13.14
C GLU A 248 -6.21 12.39 13.60
N MET A 249 -6.34 11.13 13.17
CA MET A 249 -5.32 10.10 13.43
C MET A 249 -3.95 10.44 12.82
N VAL A 250 -3.92 11.13 11.66
CA VAL A 250 -2.65 11.64 11.09
C VAL A 250 -2.05 12.70 12.01
N ASP A 251 -2.84 13.65 12.51
CA ASP A 251 -2.33 14.72 13.39
C ASP A 251 -1.87 14.19 14.75
N ILE A 252 -2.53 13.16 15.27
CA ILE A 252 -2.05 12.39 16.41
C ILE A 252 -0.72 11.71 16.07
N GLY A 253 -0.61 11.06 14.91
CA GLY A 253 0.62 10.43 14.43
C GLY A 253 1.79 11.41 14.31
N LYS A 254 1.56 12.62 13.79
CA LYS A 254 2.55 13.72 13.76
C LYS A 254 3.03 14.08 15.16
N THR A 255 2.10 14.24 16.10
CA THR A 255 2.46 14.51 17.51
C THR A 255 3.33 13.39 18.11
N CYS A 256 3.04 12.12 17.79
CA CYS A 256 3.86 10.99 18.23
C CYS A 256 5.27 11.01 17.60
N LEU A 257 5.38 11.38 16.32
CA LEU A 257 6.67 11.56 15.64
C LEU A 257 7.50 12.66 16.29
N GLU A 258 6.90 13.82 16.59
CA GLU A 258 7.56 14.92 17.30
C GLU A 258 8.10 14.48 18.67
N LYS A 259 7.37 13.60 19.36
CA LYS A 259 7.74 13.09 20.68
C LYS A 259 8.60 11.82 20.64
N LYS A 260 8.85 11.27 19.46
CA LYS A 260 9.61 10.01 19.24
C LYS A 260 9.05 8.84 20.07
N ASP A 261 7.73 8.73 20.18
CA ASP A 261 7.06 7.64 20.89
C ASP A 261 6.66 6.52 19.92
N ASP A 262 7.58 5.56 19.73
CA ASP A 262 7.39 4.43 18.81
C ASP A 262 6.27 3.48 19.23
N THR A 263 6.00 3.37 20.53
CA THR A 263 4.93 2.52 21.05
C THR A 263 3.57 3.04 20.60
N ILE A 264 3.33 4.35 20.74
CA ILE A 264 2.07 4.96 20.31
C ILE A 264 1.98 5.01 18.78
N LEU A 265 3.09 5.22 18.06
CA LEU A 265 3.10 5.13 16.58
C LEU A 265 2.67 3.74 16.09
N GLY A 266 3.16 2.67 16.73
CA GLY A 266 2.69 1.32 16.45
C GLY A 266 1.17 1.19 16.64
N HIS A 267 0.62 1.79 17.70
CA HIS A 267 -0.83 1.83 17.92
C HIS A 267 -1.57 2.63 16.83
N VAL A 268 -1.05 3.77 16.38
CA VAL A 268 -1.65 4.55 15.27
C VAL A 268 -1.74 3.70 14.00
N ASN A 269 -0.67 3.00 13.64
CA ASN A 269 -0.64 2.10 12.47
C ASN A 269 -1.66 0.94 12.60
N ILE A 270 -1.74 0.31 13.78
CA ILE A 270 -2.74 -0.72 14.07
C ILE A 270 -4.17 -0.17 13.88
N ARG A 271 -4.40 1.10 14.23
CA ARG A 271 -5.71 1.73 14.07
C ARG A 271 -6.05 1.98 12.61
N PHE A 272 -5.16 2.55 11.81
CA PHE A 272 -5.36 2.64 10.35
C PHE A 272 -5.71 1.29 9.73
N ASN A 273 -4.97 0.24 10.07
CA ASN A 273 -5.22 -1.13 9.62
C ASN A 273 -6.61 -1.66 10.07
N THR A 274 -7.01 -1.33 11.30
CA THR A 274 -8.35 -1.67 11.81
C THR A 274 -9.44 -0.94 11.02
N LEU A 275 -9.29 0.36 10.78
CA LEU A 275 -10.23 1.16 9.99
C LEU A 275 -10.35 0.61 8.56
N PHE A 276 -9.23 0.22 7.94
CA PHE A 276 -9.21 -0.38 6.60
C PHE A 276 -10.02 -1.67 6.55
N ARG A 277 -9.81 -2.57 7.51
CA ARG A 277 -10.55 -3.83 7.60
C ARG A 277 -12.05 -3.62 7.69
N PHE A 278 -12.52 -2.65 8.49
CA PHE A 278 -13.94 -2.34 8.60
C PHE A 278 -14.49 -1.63 7.36
N ALA A 279 -13.71 -0.74 6.75
CA ALA A 279 -14.08 -0.05 5.52
C ALA A 279 -14.25 -1.03 4.35
N ILE A 280 -13.36 -2.03 4.20
CA ILE A 280 -13.48 -3.07 3.17
C ILE A 280 -14.76 -3.88 3.39
N LYS A 281 -15.00 -4.32 4.62
CA LYS A 281 -16.21 -5.07 4.98
C LYS A 281 -17.48 -4.27 4.68
N HIS A 282 -17.48 -2.97 4.96
CA HIS A 282 -18.59 -2.07 4.66
C HIS A 282 -18.79 -1.92 3.14
N ALA A 283 -17.73 -1.59 2.41
CA ALA A 283 -17.77 -1.37 0.97
C ALA A 283 -18.28 -2.60 0.22
N TYR A 284 -17.82 -3.80 0.60
CA TYR A 284 -18.32 -5.06 0.04
C TYR A 284 -19.81 -5.27 0.31
N LYS A 285 -20.23 -5.15 1.58
CA LYS A 285 -21.61 -5.45 1.99
C LYS A 285 -22.63 -4.49 1.37
N ASN A 286 -22.26 -3.23 1.24
CA ASN A 286 -23.19 -2.14 0.87
C ASN A 286 -22.95 -1.59 -0.55
N ASN A 287 -21.96 -2.12 -1.29
CA ASN A 287 -21.54 -1.60 -2.58
C ASN A 287 -21.19 -0.10 -2.54
N GLU A 288 -20.44 0.31 -1.52
CA GLU A 288 -20.15 1.72 -1.25
C GLU A 288 -18.66 1.95 -0.94
N PRO A 289 -17.83 2.24 -1.97
CA PRO A 289 -16.38 2.34 -1.83
C PRO A 289 -15.86 3.73 -1.43
N ARG A 290 -16.69 4.79 -1.39
CA ARG A 290 -16.22 6.18 -1.16
C ARG A 290 -15.39 6.33 0.12
N ASN A 291 -15.75 5.62 1.17
CA ASN A 291 -15.02 5.68 2.43
C ASN A 291 -13.63 5.00 2.35
N LEU A 292 -13.48 3.93 1.56
CA LEU A 292 -12.15 3.33 1.31
C LEU A 292 -11.24 4.29 0.56
N TYR A 293 -11.82 4.99 -0.42
CA TYR A 293 -11.14 6.07 -1.10
C TYR A 293 -10.62 7.06 -0.04
N ASN A 294 -11.47 7.73 0.72
CA ASN A 294 -11.04 8.73 1.72
C ASN A 294 -10.00 8.20 2.73
N LEU A 295 -10.21 7.00 3.26
CA LEU A 295 -9.27 6.39 4.21
C LEU A 295 -7.89 6.16 3.61
N SER A 296 -7.81 5.76 2.34
CA SER A 296 -6.54 5.53 1.64
C SER A 296 -5.68 6.79 1.56
N PHE A 297 -6.31 7.94 1.37
CA PHE A 297 -5.61 9.23 1.35
C PHE A 297 -5.07 9.62 2.71
N HIS A 298 -5.86 9.47 3.78
CA HIS A 298 -5.36 9.80 5.12
C HIS A 298 -4.26 8.84 5.57
N TYR A 299 -4.36 7.56 5.23
CA TYR A 299 -3.29 6.62 5.55
C TYR A 299 -2.01 6.94 4.74
N SER A 300 -2.15 7.32 3.47
CA SER A 300 -1.06 7.84 2.64
C SER A 300 -0.43 9.11 3.21
N ASN A 301 -1.23 10.05 3.72
CA ASN A 301 -0.72 11.23 4.41
C ASN A 301 0.12 10.84 5.63
N MET A 302 -0.29 9.84 6.41
CA MET A 302 0.54 9.31 7.51
C MET A 302 1.87 8.73 7.01
N ILE A 303 1.86 8.00 5.88
CA ILE A 303 3.09 7.50 5.25
C ILE A 303 4.01 8.64 4.83
N GLN A 304 3.45 9.70 4.24
CA GLN A 304 4.21 10.89 3.88
C GLN A 304 4.83 11.57 5.11
N GLU A 305 4.15 11.59 6.27
CA GLU A 305 4.74 12.07 7.51
C GLU A 305 5.90 11.18 8.00
N TYR A 306 5.80 9.84 7.84
CA TYR A 306 6.94 8.95 8.09
C TYR A 306 8.11 9.23 7.16
N ILE A 307 7.86 9.47 5.88
CA ILE A 307 8.89 9.81 4.90
C ILE A 307 9.58 11.13 5.28
N LYS A 308 8.81 12.17 5.62
CA LYS A 308 9.35 13.47 6.07
C LYS A 308 10.20 13.35 7.33
N ALA A 309 9.87 12.41 8.21
CA ALA A 309 10.58 12.13 9.46
C ALA A 309 11.70 11.08 9.33
N ASP A 310 12.01 10.63 8.10
CA ASP A 310 13.04 9.63 7.79
C ASP A 310 12.82 8.26 8.49
N ARG A 311 11.55 7.88 8.67
CA ARG A 311 11.12 6.62 9.28
C ARG A 311 10.89 5.54 8.23
N VAL A 312 11.99 5.08 7.64
CA VAL A 312 12.00 4.03 6.59
C VAL A 312 11.32 2.74 7.06
N ASP A 313 11.54 2.36 8.32
CA ASP A 313 10.93 1.19 8.98
C ASP A 313 9.40 1.25 8.96
N MET A 314 8.83 2.39 9.36
CA MET A 314 7.38 2.59 9.44
C MET A 314 6.75 2.73 8.05
N ALA A 315 7.43 3.42 7.13
CA ALA A 315 6.97 3.53 5.75
C ALA A 315 6.89 2.14 5.09
N LYS A 316 7.95 1.31 5.22
CA LYS A 316 7.96 -0.08 4.71
C LYS A 316 6.84 -0.92 5.31
N TYR A 317 6.60 -0.82 6.62
CA TYR A 317 5.48 -1.50 7.27
C TYR A 317 4.12 -1.09 6.67
N CYS A 318 3.90 0.21 6.46
CA CYS A 318 2.64 0.70 5.90
C CYS A 318 2.46 0.30 4.43
N TYR A 319 3.52 0.30 3.62
CA TYR A 319 3.48 -0.19 2.24
C TYR A 319 3.09 -1.67 2.16
N ASP A 320 3.65 -2.52 3.02
CA ASP A 320 3.26 -3.93 3.13
C ASP A 320 1.75 -4.08 3.43
N LYS A 321 1.22 -3.23 4.33
CA LYS A 321 -0.20 -3.23 4.68
C LYS A 321 -1.08 -2.71 3.54
N PHE A 322 -0.66 -1.67 2.83
CA PHE A 322 -1.35 -1.20 1.61
C PHE A 322 -1.47 -2.31 0.58
N LYS A 323 -0.36 -3.02 0.31
CA LYS A 323 -0.33 -4.17 -0.61
C LYS A 323 -1.29 -5.28 -0.14
N PHE A 324 -1.26 -5.62 1.15
CA PHE A 324 -2.17 -6.61 1.71
C PHE A 324 -3.65 -6.24 1.47
N TYR A 325 -4.02 -4.98 1.74
CA TYR A 325 -5.41 -4.52 1.56
C TYR A 325 -5.80 -4.36 0.09
N ALA A 326 -4.90 -3.93 -0.79
CA ALA A 326 -5.16 -3.87 -2.23
C ALA A 326 -5.48 -5.26 -2.79
N ASN A 327 -4.72 -6.28 -2.39
CA ASN A 327 -4.98 -7.67 -2.78
C ASN A 327 -6.33 -8.19 -2.27
N ASP A 328 -6.71 -7.83 -1.04
CA ASP A 328 -8.02 -8.18 -0.48
C ASP A 328 -9.17 -7.47 -1.22
N ILE A 329 -9.00 -6.18 -1.54
CA ILE A 329 -9.98 -5.42 -2.33
C ILE A 329 -10.14 -6.02 -3.73
N TYR A 330 -9.03 -6.33 -4.40
CA TYR A 330 -9.05 -6.93 -5.73
C TYR A 330 -9.81 -8.26 -5.76
N LYS A 331 -9.56 -9.14 -4.78
CA LYS A 331 -10.28 -10.42 -4.65
C LYS A 331 -11.80 -10.23 -4.60
N ASN A 332 -12.24 -9.21 -3.88
CA ASN A 332 -13.67 -8.89 -3.73
C ASN A 332 -14.23 -8.07 -4.90
N ALA A 333 -13.38 -7.40 -5.69
CA ALA A 333 -13.78 -6.56 -6.82
C ALA A 333 -14.37 -7.36 -8.00
N GLN A 334 -14.06 -8.65 -8.12
CA GLN A 334 -14.69 -9.53 -9.12
C GLN A 334 -16.21 -9.57 -9.00
N SER A 335 -16.73 -9.57 -7.76
CA SER A 335 -18.18 -9.52 -7.50
C SER A 335 -18.73 -8.10 -7.45
N ASN A 336 -17.84 -7.09 -7.41
CA ASN A 336 -18.21 -5.69 -7.25
C ASN A 336 -17.22 -4.76 -7.99
N PRO A 337 -17.48 -4.46 -9.27
CA PRO A 337 -16.55 -3.71 -10.12
C PRO A 337 -16.17 -2.31 -9.60
N GLY A 338 -17.00 -1.68 -8.76
CA GLY A 338 -16.70 -0.37 -8.18
C GLY A 338 -15.47 -0.36 -7.27
N LEU A 339 -15.02 -1.54 -6.81
CA LEU A 339 -13.82 -1.68 -5.98
C LEU A 339 -12.51 -1.60 -6.77
N TYR A 340 -12.51 -1.82 -8.10
CA TYR A 340 -11.29 -1.70 -8.91
C TYR A 340 -10.71 -0.27 -8.87
N PHE A 341 -11.57 0.74 -8.87
CA PHE A 341 -11.16 2.14 -8.73
C PHE A 341 -10.42 2.43 -7.40
N VAL A 342 -10.70 1.66 -6.34
CA VAL A 342 -10.00 1.80 -5.07
C VAL A 342 -8.56 1.32 -5.18
N VAL A 343 -8.28 0.29 -5.97
CA VAL A 343 -6.90 -0.20 -6.23
C VAL A 343 -6.10 0.85 -7.00
N ASP A 344 -6.72 1.49 -7.99
CA ASP A 344 -6.12 2.63 -8.70
C ASP A 344 -5.78 3.77 -7.71
N THR A 345 -6.72 4.09 -6.82
CA THR A 345 -6.51 5.11 -5.79
C THR A 345 -5.35 4.77 -4.87
N LEU A 346 -5.26 3.53 -4.38
CA LEU A 346 -4.15 3.08 -3.53
C LEU A 346 -2.80 3.23 -4.26
N THR A 347 -2.76 2.84 -5.53
CA THR A 347 -1.57 2.97 -6.38
C THR A 347 -1.18 4.44 -6.56
N PHE A 348 -2.15 5.32 -6.82
CA PHE A 348 -1.91 6.75 -6.95
C PHE A 348 -1.37 7.36 -5.65
N GLU A 349 -1.93 6.97 -4.52
CA GLU A 349 -1.47 7.42 -3.21
C GLU A 349 0.00 7.01 -2.95
N LEU A 350 0.37 5.76 -3.26
CA LEU A 350 1.76 5.32 -3.13
C LEU A 350 2.69 5.96 -4.17
N ARG A 351 2.21 6.29 -5.38
CA ARG A 351 2.97 7.09 -6.36
C ARG A 351 3.41 8.43 -5.77
N LYS A 352 2.51 9.15 -5.07
CA LYS A 352 2.89 10.41 -4.40
C LYS A 352 3.98 10.18 -3.34
N CYS A 353 3.89 9.09 -2.59
CA CYS A 353 4.93 8.72 -1.64
C CYS A 353 6.27 8.44 -2.32
N GLN A 354 6.30 7.79 -3.50
CA GLN A 354 7.55 7.55 -4.25
C GLN A 354 8.20 8.84 -4.74
N VAL A 355 7.41 9.78 -5.23
CA VAL A 355 7.90 11.12 -5.60
C VAL A 355 8.52 11.81 -4.38
N LEU A 356 7.83 11.79 -3.24
CA LEU A 356 8.35 12.39 -2.00
C LEU A 356 9.61 11.68 -1.47
N ILE A 357 9.70 10.34 -1.58
CA ILE A 357 10.89 9.57 -1.22
C ILE A 357 12.09 10.00 -2.06
N HIS A 358 11.88 10.21 -3.37
CA HIS A 358 12.91 10.75 -4.24
C HIS A 358 13.36 12.15 -3.82
N GLU A 359 12.41 13.06 -3.58
CA GLU A 359 12.68 14.43 -3.12
C GLU A 359 13.39 14.50 -1.74
N LYS A 360 13.30 13.42 -0.96
CA LYS A 360 13.97 13.27 0.35
C LYS A 360 15.31 12.56 0.27
N ASP A 361 15.80 12.24 -0.93
CA ASP A 361 17.09 11.60 -1.17
C ASP A 361 17.26 10.28 -0.38
N TRP A 362 16.17 9.51 -0.23
CA TRP A 362 16.25 8.18 0.35
C TRP A 362 17.15 7.26 -0.48
N SER A 363 17.65 6.19 0.14
CA SER A 363 18.53 5.26 -0.56
C SER A 363 17.81 4.65 -1.78
N ASN A 364 18.52 4.50 -2.89
CA ASN A 364 17.96 3.87 -4.09
C ASN A 364 17.46 2.44 -3.78
N GLU A 365 18.11 1.74 -2.85
CA GLU A 365 17.71 0.39 -2.44
C GLU A 365 16.34 0.40 -1.74
N ASP A 366 16.13 1.31 -0.78
CA ASP A 366 14.86 1.43 -0.08
C ASP A 366 13.74 1.88 -1.01
N GLN A 367 14.01 2.87 -1.86
CA GLN A 367 13.04 3.35 -2.84
C GLN A 367 12.67 2.24 -3.83
N MET A 368 13.65 1.49 -4.34
CA MET A 368 13.41 0.39 -5.27
C MET A 368 12.62 -0.75 -4.61
N ALA A 369 12.93 -1.10 -3.36
CA ALA A 369 12.17 -2.10 -2.62
C ALA A 369 10.70 -1.70 -2.46
N LEU A 370 10.42 -0.43 -2.19
CA LEU A 370 9.06 0.10 -2.08
C LEU A 370 8.35 0.18 -3.44
N LEU A 371 9.06 0.56 -4.52
CA LEU A 371 8.55 0.52 -5.88
C LEU A 371 8.09 -0.89 -6.26
N LYS A 372 8.89 -1.91 -5.97
CA LYS A 372 8.54 -3.32 -6.23
C LYS A 372 7.28 -3.78 -5.50
N MET A 373 6.88 -3.13 -4.40
CA MET A 373 5.60 -3.39 -3.75
C MET A 373 4.42 -2.76 -4.50
N ILE A 374 4.61 -1.57 -5.10
CA ILE A 374 3.59 -0.89 -5.93
C ILE A 374 3.34 -1.67 -7.22
N LEU A 375 4.39 -2.24 -7.82
CA LEU A 375 4.30 -3.07 -9.03
C LEU A 375 3.52 -4.38 -8.82
N GLN A 376 3.24 -4.76 -7.58
CA GLN A 376 2.45 -5.96 -7.28
C GLN A 376 0.96 -5.66 -7.07
N LEU A 377 0.53 -4.41 -7.14
CA LEU A 377 -0.87 -4.02 -6.88
C LEU A 377 -1.82 -4.38 -8.03
N ASP A 378 -1.30 -4.55 -9.25
CA ASP A 378 -2.06 -5.00 -10.42
C ASP A 378 -1.98 -6.52 -10.68
N LYS A 379 -1.14 -7.24 -9.92
CA LYS A 379 -0.95 -8.70 -10.02
C LYS A 379 -1.30 -9.40 -8.69
N PRO A 380 -2.57 -9.73 -8.41
CA PRO A 380 -2.95 -10.37 -7.17
C PRO A 380 -2.54 -11.87 -7.17
N PRO A 381 -2.05 -12.43 -6.06
CA PRO A 381 -1.61 -13.82 -6.00
C PRO A 381 -2.77 -14.81 -6.19
N GLY A 382 -2.61 -15.79 -7.09
CA GLY A 382 -3.51 -16.93 -7.25
C GLY A 382 -4.66 -16.76 -8.26
N TYR A 383 -4.62 -15.71 -9.09
CA TYR A 383 -5.54 -15.55 -10.24
C TYR A 383 -4.84 -15.92 -11.53
N SER A 384 -5.42 -16.83 -12.35
CA SER A 384 -5.08 -16.86 -13.76
C SER A 384 -5.72 -15.62 -14.40
N LYS A 385 -4.96 -14.87 -15.19
CA LYS A 385 -5.49 -13.72 -15.95
C LYS A 385 -6.54 -14.15 -17.00
N ASP A 386 -6.74 -15.45 -17.21
CA ASP A 386 -7.76 -16.03 -18.09
C ASP A 386 -9.20 -15.90 -17.54
N GLU A 387 -9.36 -15.76 -16.22
CA GLU A 387 -10.68 -15.53 -15.57
C GLU A 387 -10.98 -14.05 -15.30
N VAL A 388 -10.00 -13.16 -15.53
CA VAL A 388 -10.15 -11.72 -15.35
C VAL A 388 -10.64 -11.13 -16.68
N ASP A 389 -11.71 -10.33 -16.60
CA ASP A 389 -12.28 -9.66 -17.77
C ASP A 389 -11.17 -8.91 -18.55
N LYS A 390 -10.97 -9.26 -19.84
CA LYS A 390 -9.89 -8.71 -20.67
C LYS A 390 -9.94 -7.17 -20.76
N GLY A 391 -11.10 -6.56 -20.46
CA GLY A 391 -11.25 -5.11 -20.33
C GLY A 391 -10.53 -4.47 -19.14
N ILE A 392 -10.27 -5.23 -18.06
CA ILE A 392 -9.59 -4.78 -16.84
C ILE A 392 -8.07 -4.95 -16.95
N LEU A 393 -7.61 -5.96 -17.71
CA LEU A 393 -6.20 -6.18 -18.03
C LEU A 393 -5.72 -5.46 -19.30
N GLY A 394 -6.64 -4.95 -20.13
CA GLY A 394 -6.35 -4.22 -21.37
C GLY A 394 -6.15 -2.70 -21.19
N GLY A 395 -6.35 -1.94 -22.26
CA GLY A 395 -6.12 -0.48 -22.34
C GLY A 395 -6.89 0.42 -21.34
N ASN A 396 -7.72 -0.13 -20.45
CA ASN A 396 -8.42 0.60 -19.39
C ASN A 396 -7.92 0.28 -17.96
N ASN A 397 -6.82 -0.44 -17.80
CA ASN A 397 -6.18 -0.64 -16.49
C ASN A 397 -5.65 0.68 -15.91
N GLY A 398 -6.33 1.24 -14.92
CA GLY A 398 -5.95 2.51 -14.29
C GLY A 398 -4.69 2.40 -13.43
N THR A 399 -4.46 1.25 -12.81
CA THR A 399 -3.25 0.97 -12.02
C THR A 399 -2.00 0.99 -12.91
N ARG A 400 -2.03 0.34 -14.08
CA ARG A 400 -0.95 0.43 -15.08
C ARG A 400 -0.71 1.84 -15.55
N ARG A 401 -1.78 2.61 -15.77
CA ARG A 401 -1.67 4.02 -16.16
C ARG A 401 -0.90 4.85 -15.12
N ILE A 402 -1.18 4.62 -13.83
CA ILE A 402 -0.50 5.31 -12.73
C ILE A 402 0.97 4.87 -12.63
N GLN A 403 1.25 3.57 -12.81
CA GLN A 403 2.62 3.04 -12.85
C GLN A 403 3.42 3.65 -14.02
N ILE A 404 2.85 3.76 -15.21
CA ILE A 404 3.47 4.48 -16.34
C ILE A 404 3.72 5.93 -15.95
N GLY A 405 2.74 6.62 -15.36
CA GLY A 405 2.93 7.99 -14.87
C GLY A 405 4.03 8.15 -13.81
N LEU A 406 4.36 7.09 -13.06
CA LEU A 406 5.52 7.05 -12.17
C LEU A 406 6.84 6.80 -12.94
N ALA A 407 6.81 5.98 -13.99
CA ALA A 407 7.95 5.81 -14.89
C ALA A 407 8.33 7.12 -15.58
N LEU A 408 7.34 7.88 -16.08
CA LEU A 408 7.56 9.20 -16.68
C LEU A 408 8.25 10.16 -15.69
N PHE A 409 7.81 10.18 -14.43
CA PHE A 409 8.49 10.92 -13.37
C PHE A 409 9.94 10.49 -13.23
N TYR A 410 10.23 9.18 -13.10
CA TYR A 410 11.60 8.70 -12.96
C TYR A 410 12.50 9.03 -14.14
N MET A 411 11.96 9.03 -15.37
CA MET A 411 12.71 9.46 -16.55
C MET A 411 13.04 10.96 -16.50
N SER A 412 12.10 11.80 -16.04
CA SER A 412 12.32 13.25 -15.91
C SER A 412 13.41 13.63 -14.90
N VAL A 413 13.72 12.73 -13.95
CA VAL A 413 14.78 12.90 -12.93
C VAL A 413 15.99 12.00 -13.18
N ASP A 414 16.18 11.52 -14.41
CA ASP A 414 17.31 10.69 -14.85
C ASP A 414 17.49 9.36 -14.08
N LYS A 415 16.43 8.86 -13.43
CA LYS A 415 16.40 7.57 -12.72
C LYS A 415 15.95 6.44 -13.64
N ILE A 416 16.64 6.28 -14.77
CA ILE A 416 16.26 5.33 -15.84
C ILE A 416 16.08 3.90 -15.31
N ASN A 417 16.93 3.43 -14.40
CA ASN A 417 16.81 2.08 -13.82
C ASN A 417 15.44 1.81 -13.15
N PHE A 418 14.82 2.83 -12.55
CA PHE A 418 13.49 2.70 -11.94
C PHE A 418 12.39 2.66 -13.00
N ALA A 419 12.52 3.46 -14.06
CA ALA A 419 11.62 3.39 -15.21
C ALA A 419 11.73 2.04 -15.93
N SER A 420 12.94 1.49 -16.06
CA SER A 420 13.19 0.16 -16.62
C SER A 420 12.52 -0.94 -15.80
N GLU A 421 12.58 -0.90 -14.46
CA GLU A 421 11.89 -1.91 -13.62
C GLU A 421 10.37 -1.89 -13.84
N ILE A 422 9.77 -0.70 -13.99
CA ILE A 422 8.33 -0.57 -14.31
C ILE A 422 8.03 -1.11 -15.71
N ALA A 423 8.91 -0.83 -16.69
CA ALA A 423 8.76 -1.31 -18.06
C ALA A 423 8.86 -2.85 -18.14
N GLU A 424 9.87 -3.44 -17.52
CA GLU A 424 10.06 -4.91 -17.44
C GLU A 424 8.85 -5.60 -16.80
N ASP A 425 8.35 -5.05 -15.69
CA ASP A 425 7.17 -5.58 -15.03
C ASP A 425 5.90 -5.48 -15.91
N TYR A 426 5.81 -4.47 -16.79
CA TYR A 426 4.74 -4.36 -17.78
C TYR A 426 4.92 -5.38 -18.92
N LEU A 427 6.15 -5.71 -19.32
CA LEU A 427 6.42 -6.73 -20.34
C LEU A 427 5.95 -8.13 -19.95
N ASP A 428 5.81 -8.42 -18.66
CA ASP A 428 5.19 -9.68 -18.23
C ASP A 428 3.75 -9.86 -18.74
N ASP A 429 3.08 -8.77 -19.14
CA ASP A 429 1.76 -8.85 -19.75
C ASP A 429 1.81 -9.45 -21.17
N LEU A 430 2.97 -9.49 -21.84
CA LEU A 430 3.16 -10.17 -23.12
C LEU A 430 2.87 -11.68 -23.06
N ALA A 431 2.98 -12.29 -21.88
CA ALA A 431 2.60 -13.69 -21.70
C ALA A 431 1.09 -13.94 -21.97
N TYR A 432 0.28 -12.88 -22.04
CA TYR A 432 -1.19 -12.96 -22.12
C TYR A 432 -1.77 -12.23 -23.35
N PHE A 433 -0.97 -11.47 -24.07
CA PHE A 433 -1.38 -10.71 -25.25
C PHE A 433 -0.41 -10.96 -26.40
N ASP A 434 -0.93 -11.06 -27.63
CA ASP A 434 -0.08 -10.97 -28.81
C ASP A 434 0.58 -9.58 -28.89
N GLU A 435 1.71 -9.50 -29.58
CA GLU A 435 2.53 -8.28 -29.68
C GLU A 435 1.71 -7.07 -30.16
N LYS A 436 0.83 -7.27 -31.15
CA LYS A 436 -0.01 -6.21 -31.72
C LYS A 436 -1.00 -5.68 -30.68
N THR A 437 -1.66 -6.57 -29.95
CA THR A 437 -2.59 -6.20 -28.87
C THR A 437 -1.86 -5.51 -27.73
N PHE A 438 -0.66 -5.97 -27.35
CA PHE A 438 0.16 -5.32 -26.33
C PHE A 438 0.56 -3.90 -26.73
N LYS A 439 1.13 -3.72 -27.93
CA LYS A 439 1.48 -2.39 -28.48
C LYS A 439 0.28 -1.44 -28.50
N ALA A 440 -0.90 -1.94 -28.89
CA ALA A 440 -2.15 -1.16 -28.89
C ALA A 440 -2.60 -0.74 -27.47
N ASN A 441 -2.47 -1.62 -26.48
CA ASN A 441 -2.79 -1.32 -25.09
C ASN A 441 -1.85 -0.24 -24.51
N VAL A 442 -0.54 -0.38 -24.73
CA VAL A 442 0.47 0.62 -24.33
C VAL A 442 0.16 1.98 -24.96
N ALA A 443 -0.11 2.00 -26.27
CA ALA A 443 -0.45 3.22 -26.99
C ALA A 443 -1.71 3.90 -26.42
N THR A 444 -2.73 3.11 -26.07
CA THR A 444 -3.96 3.62 -25.44
C THR A 444 -3.68 4.24 -24.08
N GLN A 445 -2.89 3.59 -23.22
CA GLN A 445 -2.56 4.12 -21.90
C GLN A 445 -1.75 5.43 -22.00
N CYS A 446 -0.77 5.47 -22.90
CA CYS A 446 0.03 6.66 -23.16
C CYS A 446 -0.82 7.81 -23.74
N PHE A 447 -1.75 7.51 -24.65
CA PHE A 447 -2.68 8.49 -25.18
C PHE A 447 -3.55 9.10 -24.08
N LEU A 448 -4.13 8.26 -23.20
CA LEU A 448 -4.94 8.73 -22.09
C LEU A 448 -4.14 9.64 -21.14
N LEU A 449 -2.91 9.26 -20.79
CA LEU A 449 -2.00 10.12 -20.02
C LEU A 449 -1.74 11.47 -20.69
N SER A 450 -1.60 11.50 -22.02
CA SER A 450 -1.36 12.73 -22.77
C SER A 450 -2.52 13.73 -22.69
N ILE A 451 -3.76 13.25 -22.62
CA ILE A 451 -4.96 14.12 -22.62
C ILE A 451 -5.44 14.51 -21.22
N PHE A 452 -5.13 13.73 -20.18
CA PHE A 452 -5.63 14.03 -18.84
C PHE A 452 -5.09 15.37 -18.32
N THR A 453 -5.97 16.15 -17.70
CA THR A 453 -5.66 17.43 -17.05
C THR A 453 -5.50 17.26 -15.55
N PRO A 454 -4.83 18.20 -14.84
CA PRO A 454 -4.68 18.14 -13.39
C PRO A 454 -6.01 18.11 -12.65
N HIS A 455 -7.00 18.81 -13.21
CA HIS A 455 -8.34 18.93 -12.64
C HIS A 455 -9.31 18.01 -13.38
N PHE A 456 -10.13 17.30 -12.60
CA PHE A 456 -11.28 16.52 -13.00
C PHE A 456 -12.55 17.38 -12.92
N TRP A 457 -13.60 17.03 -13.65
CA TRP A 457 -14.84 17.83 -13.72
C TRP A 457 -15.75 17.63 -12.49
N GLU A 458 -15.47 16.66 -11.64
CA GLU A 458 -16.21 16.38 -10.40
C GLU A 458 -15.42 16.90 -9.19
N ASP A 459 -16.15 17.48 -8.24
CA ASP A 459 -15.62 17.83 -6.93
C ASP A 459 -15.76 16.63 -6.00
N THR A 460 -14.67 16.28 -5.32
CA THR A 460 -14.60 15.17 -4.37
C THR A 460 -14.18 15.71 -3.00
N ASP A 461 -14.21 14.88 -1.96
CA ASP A 461 -13.68 15.25 -0.63
C ASP A 461 -12.19 15.63 -0.65
N ARG A 462 -11.51 15.47 -1.80
CA ARG A 462 -10.10 15.82 -2.05
C ARG A 462 -9.95 16.94 -3.08
N GLY A 463 -11.02 17.66 -3.38
CA GLY A 463 -11.10 18.65 -4.45
C GLY A 463 -11.24 17.98 -5.83
N THR A 464 -10.71 18.64 -6.85
CA THR A 464 -10.86 18.25 -8.25
C THR A 464 -9.64 17.51 -8.80
N LEU A 465 -8.79 16.89 -7.96
CA LEU A 465 -7.56 16.24 -8.43
C LEU A 465 -7.85 15.00 -9.30
N ASN A 466 -7.27 14.97 -10.49
CA ASN A 466 -7.34 13.79 -11.36
C ASN A 466 -6.20 12.80 -11.04
N ILE A 467 -6.54 11.62 -10.52
CA ILE A 467 -5.56 10.58 -10.13
C ILE A 467 -4.76 10.01 -11.32
N TYR A 468 -5.28 10.15 -12.55
CA TYR A 468 -4.62 9.68 -13.76
C TYR A 468 -3.77 10.77 -14.43
N TYR A 469 -3.64 11.95 -13.82
CA TYR A 469 -2.78 13.00 -14.34
C TYR A 469 -1.30 12.74 -14.03
N ALA A 470 -0.44 12.89 -15.04
CA ALA A 470 1.00 12.95 -14.90
C ALA A 470 1.52 14.25 -15.54
N PRO A 471 2.32 15.07 -14.82
CA PRO A 471 2.87 16.30 -15.39
C PRO A 471 3.94 16.05 -16.47
N GLU A 472 4.69 14.95 -16.38
CA GLU A 472 5.83 14.62 -17.25
C GLU A 472 5.41 14.02 -18.60
N LYS A 473 4.48 14.69 -19.30
CA LYS A 473 3.92 14.22 -20.58
C LYS A 473 4.93 14.15 -21.72
N ASP A 474 5.98 14.95 -21.63
CA ASP A 474 7.10 15.00 -22.58
C ASP A 474 7.91 13.69 -22.59
N GLN A 475 7.89 12.93 -21.49
CA GLN A 475 8.62 11.67 -21.36
C GLN A 475 7.88 10.46 -21.98
N ILE A 476 6.66 10.66 -22.50
CA ILE A 476 5.82 9.56 -23.02
C ILE A 476 6.50 8.81 -24.17
N GLU A 477 7.10 9.54 -25.12
CA GLU A 477 7.76 8.90 -26.27
C GLU A 477 9.03 8.17 -25.83
N SER A 478 9.84 8.76 -24.93
CA SER A 478 11.02 8.10 -24.37
C SER A 478 10.65 6.82 -23.60
N PHE A 479 9.52 6.81 -22.88
CA PHE A 479 9.04 5.60 -22.22
C PHE A 479 8.62 4.52 -23.20
N LYS A 480 7.95 4.87 -24.31
CA LYS A 480 7.60 3.92 -25.37
C LYS A 480 8.84 3.32 -26.01
N GLU A 481 9.84 4.14 -26.34
CA GLU A 481 11.11 3.69 -26.89
C GLU A 481 11.81 2.70 -25.93
N LEU A 482 11.84 3.01 -24.62
CA LEU A 482 12.38 2.11 -23.61
C LEU A 482 11.61 0.78 -23.57
N LEU A 483 10.28 0.82 -23.45
CA LEU A 483 9.45 -0.37 -23.31
C LEU A 483 9.51 -1.25 -24.55
N PHE A 484 9.41 -0.67 -25.75
CA PHE A 484 9.46 -1.43 -27.00
C PHE A 484 10.87 -1.95 -27.28
N GLY A 485 11.93 -1.19 -26.97
CA GLY A 485 13.29 -1.71 -27.08
C GLY A 485 13.58 -2.88 -26.12
N LEU A 486 12.96 -2.92 -24.93
CA LEU A 486 13.03 -4.07 -24.03
C LEU A 486 12.17 -5.24 -24.52
N MET A 487 11.00 -4.97 -25.09
CA MET A 487 10.15 -5.99 -25.71
C MET A 487 10.84 -6.69 -26.88
N ASP A 488 11.44 -5.93 -27.81
CA ASP A 488 12.12 -6.48 -28.98
C ASP A 488 13.25 -7.42 -28.54
N LYS A 489 14.06 -7.02 -27.55
CA LYS A 489 15.09 -7.88 -26.93
C LYS A 489 14.51 -9.15 -26.30
N ARG A 490 13.34 -9.06 -25.65
CA ARG A 490 12.66 -10.20 -25.01
C ARG A 490 12.09 -11.16 -26.05
N LEU A 491 11.52 -10.64 -27.15
CA LEU A 491 11.02 -11.44 -28.28
C LEU A 491 12.19 -12.15 -28.99
N GLU A 492 13.29 -11.44 -29.26
CA GLU A 492 14.50 -12.02 -29.85
C GLU A 492 15.10 -13.15 -29.00
N ALA A 493 15.05 -13.04 -27.66
CA ALA A 493 15.47 -14.11 -26.76
C ALA A 493 14.50 -15.31 -26.82
N LEU A 494 13.19 -15.05 -26.84
CA LEU A 494 12.16 -16.08 -26.90
C LEU A 494 12.16 -16.86 -28.23
N GLU A 495 12.38 -16.20 -29.37
CA GLU A 495 12.50 -16.86 -30.67
C GLU A 495 13.66 -17.85 -30.73
N ARG A 496 14.82 -17.48 -30.16
CA ARG A 496 15.97 -18.38 -30.03
C ARG A 496 15.60 -19.60 -29.20
N ASP A 497 15.02 -19.37 -28.03
CA ASP A 497 14.58 -20.45 -27.15
C ASP A 497 13.59 -21.39 -27.83
N VAL A 498 12.60 -20.87 -28.58
CA VAL A 498 11.63 -21.70 -29.32
C VAL A 498 12.34 -22.61 -30.32
N LYS A 499 13.31 -22.11 -31.08
CA LYS A 499 14.04 -22.93 -32.07
C LYS A 499 14.93 -24.00 -31.42
N PHE A 500 15.55 -23.70 -30.28
CA PHE A 500 16.24 -24.73 -29.50
C PHE A 500 15.25 -25.79 -28.97
N LEU A 501 14.09 -25.39 -28.47
CA LEU A 501 13.04 -26.32 -28.03
C LEU A 501 12.54 -27.20 -29.20
N SER A 502 12.46 -26.66 -30.43
CA SER A 502 12.10 -27.45 -31.62
C SER A 502 13.12 -28.55 -31.94
N LEU A 503 14.41 -28.30 -31.72
CA LEU A 503 15.48 -29.31 -31.87
C LEU A 503 15.37 -30.42 -30.81
N GLU A 504 15.03 -30.09 -29.57
CA GLU A 504 14.74 -31.08 -28.53
C GLU A 504 13.51 -31.93 -28.87
N VAL A 505 12.45 -31.32 -29.42
CA VAL A 505 11.26 -32.07 -29.88
C VAL A 505 11.63 -33.04 -31.00
N ASP A 506 12.47 -32.62 -31.95
CA ASP A 506 12.96 -33.48 -33.04
C ASP A 506 13.74 -34.70 -32.49
N LYS A 507 14.58 -34.53 -31.47
CA LYS A 507 15.26 -35.64 -30.76
C LYS A 507 14.28 -36.71 -30.27
N PHE A 508 13.23 -36.30 -29.57
CA PHE A 508 12.21 -37.24 -29.07
C PHE A 508 11.44 -37.90 -30.20
N MET A 509 11.15 -37.17 -31.29
CA MET A 509 10.51 -37.72 -32.48
C MET A 509 11.37 -38.77 -33.18
N GLN A 510 12.69 -38.57 -33.25
CA GLN A 510 13.62 -39.57 -33.77
C GLN A 510 13.76 -40.79 -32.85
N LYS A 511 13.82 -40.58 -31.54
CA LYS A 511 13.83 -41.67 -30.56
C LYS A 511 12.58 -42.55 -30.71
N ARG A 512 11.43 -41.92 -30.91
CA ARG A 512 10.16 -42.59 -31.22
C ARG A 512 10.23 -43.42 -32.49
N GLN A 513 10.82 -42.87 -33.56
CA GLN A 513 10.98 -43.59 -34.83
C GLN A 513 11.93 -44.80 -34.69
N ARG A 514 13.03 -44.67 -33.96
CA ARG A 514 14.00 -45.76 -33.70
C ARG A 514 13.41 -46.89 -32.85
N GLN A 515 12.39 -46.62 -32.06
CA GLN A 515 11.74 -47.57 -31.15
C GLN A 515 10.35 -48.01 -31.64
N ASP A 516 10.09 -48.02 -32.95
CA ASP A 516 8.81 -48.45 -33.56
C ASP A 516 7.57 -47.78 -32.93
N GLY A 517 7.69 -46.49 -32.59
CA GLY A 517 6.59 -45.69 -32.05
C GLY A 517 6.54 -45.58 -30.53
N TYR A 518 7.41 -46.28 -29.80
CA TYR A 518 7.47 -46.27 -28.34
C TYR A 518 8.29 -45.10 -27.76
N LEU A 519 7.81 -44.50 -26.67
CA LEU A 519 8.51 -43.61 -25.75
C LEU A 519 8.12 -44.02 -24.32
N ASN A 520 9.01 -43.86 -23.35
CA ASN A 520 8.65 -44.05 -21.94
C ASN A 520 7.78 -42.88 -21.43
N ASP A 521 7.12 -43.06 -20.29
CA ASP A 521 6.17 -42.07 -19.75
C ASP A 521 6.83 -40.72 -19.45
N LEU A 522 8.09 -40.72 -18.98
CA LEU A 522 8.86 -39.50 -18.68
C LEU A 522 9.17 -38.69 -19.95
N ASP A 523 9.63 -39.36 -21.00
CA ASP A 523 9.96 -38.75 -22.29
C ASP A 523 8.69 -38.24 -22.98
N LYS A 524 7.55 -38.93 -22.79
CA LYS A 524 6.25 -38.52 -23.33
C LYS A 524 5.73 -37.26 -22.64
N GLU A 525 5.80 -37.21 -21.30
CA GLU A 525 5.44 -36.01 -20.52
C GLU A 525 6.32 -34.82 -20.91
N ARG A 526 7.63 -35.05 -21.07
CA ARG A 526 8.56 -34.02 -21.52
C ARG A 526 8.26 -33.53 -22.94
N LEU A 527 7.94 -34.44 -23.87
CA LEU A 527 7.56 -34.10 -25.24
C LEU A 527 6.28 -33.23 -25.26
N GLU A 528 5.26 -33.60 -24.48
CA GLU A 528 4.02 -32.83 -24.35
C GLU A 528 4.28 -31.44 -23.75
N GLU A 529 5.13 -31.34 -22.72
CA GLU A 529 5.56 -30.07 -22.12
C GLU A 529 6.26 -29.15 -23.13
N LEU A 530 7.19 -29.70 -23.93
CA LEU A 530 7.92 -28.95 -24.95
C LEU A 530 6.99 -28.47 -26.07
N GLN A 531 6.09 -29.32 -26.56
CA GLN A 531 5.10 -28.95 -27.58
C GLN A 531 4.13 -27.87 -27.08
N LEU A 532 3.74 -27.92 -25.80
CA LEU A 532 2.94 -26.86 -25.18
C LEU A 532 3.71 -25.54 -25.10
N LYS A 533 5.00 -25.56 -24.75
CA LYS A 533 5.84 -24.36 -24.69
C LYS A 533 6.04 -23.72 -26.07
N ILE A 534 6.22 -24.52 -27.12
CA ILE A 534 6.36 -24.04 -28.50
C ILE A 534 5.05 -23.45 -28.99
N SER A 535 3.94 -24.18 -28.88
CA SER A 535 2.62 -23.72 -29.34
C SER A 535 2.11 -22.47 -28.61
N ALA A 536 2.52 -22.27 -27.34
CA ALA A 536 2.20 -21.05 -26.59
C ALA A 536 3.01 -19.82 -27.06
N ARG A 537 4.06 -20.00 -27.86
CA ARG A 537 5.04 -18.97 -28.23
C ARG A 537 5.16 -18.74 -29.73
N GLU A 538 4.57 -19.58 -30.58
CA GLU A 538 4.52 -19.35 -32.03
C GLU A 538 3.64 -18.13 -32.35
N SER A 539 4.26 -17.07 -32.86
CA SER A 539 3.57 -16.01 -33.59
C SER A 539 3.15 -16.51 -34.98
N SER A 540 2.15 -15.88 -35.58
CA SER A 540 1.63 -16.26 -36.90
C SER A 540 2.75 -16.38 -37.93
N ASP A 541 2.86 -17.56 -38.53
CA ASP A 541 3.79 -17.91 -39.61
C ASP A 541 3.77 -16.87 -40.75
N ASP A 542 4.68 -15.91 -40.69
CA ASP A 542 5.18 -15.27 -41.90
C ASP A 542 6.32 -16.16 -42.40
N GLU A 543 5.99 -17.04 -43.36
CA GLU A 543 6.96 -17.79 -44.16
C GLU A 543 7.87 -16.79 -44.88
N ILE A 544 9.02 -16.46 -44.28
CA ILE A 544 10.06 -15.72 -44.97
C ILE A 544 10.82 -16.74 -45.81
N ASP A 545 10.59 -16.73 -47.13
CA ASP A 545 11.34 -17.50 -48.11
C ASP A 545 12.75 -16.87 -48.27
N ILE A 546 13.67 -17.25 -47.39
CA ILE A 546 15.06 -16.81 -47.40
C ILE A 546 15.86 -17.80 -48.26
N GLU A 547 16.56 -17.29 -49.28
CA GLU A 547 17.47 -18.10 -50.09
C GLU A 547 18.65 -18.61 -49.25
N TRP A 548 18.94 -19.91 -49.34
CA TRP A 548 20.07 -20.54 -48.67
C TRP A 548 21.40 -19.89 -49.08
N SER A 549 22.24 -19.56 -48.10
CA SER A 549 23.48 -18.81 -48.27
C SER A 549 24.61 -19.41 -47.45
N ILE A 550 25.84 -18.95 -47.66
CA ILE A 550 27.01 -19.44 -46.92
C ILE A 550 26.92 -19.23 -45.40
N ASN A 551 26.21 -18.20 -44.97
CA ASN A 551 25.94 -17.94 -43.56
C ASN A 551 25.13 -19.09 -42.94
N HIS A 552 24.17 -19.62 -43.69
CA HIS A 552 23.39 -20.79 -43.30
C HIS A 552 24.24 -22.06 -43.26
N ASP A 553 25.16 -22.25 -44.21
CA ASP A 553 26.12 -23.38 -44.18
C ASP A 553 27.03 -23.32 -42.95
N LEU A 554 27.52 -22.12 -42.60
CA LEU A 554 28.31 -21.91 -41.38
C LEU A 554 27.50 -22.27 -40.14
N LEU A 555 26.30 -21.72 -40.02
CA LEU A 555 25.47 -21.91 -38.85
C LEU A 555 25.01 -23.37 -38.71
N TYR A 556 24.67 -24.03 -39.83
CA TYR A 556 24.36 -25.44 -39.89
C TYR A 556 25.55 -26.29 -39.40
N SER A 557 26.78 -25.91 -39.78
CA SER A 557 27.97 -26.61 -39.31
C SER A 557 28.22 -26.45 -37.80
N LEU A 558 28.01 -25.25 -37.23
CA LEU A 558 28.10 -25.01 -35.79
C LEU A 558 27.04 -25.81 -35.02
N LEU A 559 25.80 -25.81 -35.53
CA LEU A 559 24.68 -26.58 -34.98
C LEU A 559 25.00 -28.08 -34.94
N CYS A 560 25.59 -28.62 -36.00
CA CYS A 560 25.96 -30.03 -36.05
C CYS A 560 27.03 -30.41 -35.02
N ILE A 561 28.00 -29.54 -34.72
CA ILE A 561 29.03 -29.83 -33.72
C ILE A 561 28.39 -30.03 -32.35
N SER A 562 27.53 -29.11 -31.94
CA SER A 562 26.79 -29.17 -30.68
C SER A 562 25.80 -30.35 -30.67
N PHE A 563 24.87 -30.41 -31.62
CA PHE A 563 23.80 -31.41 -31.58
C PHE A 563 24.29 -32.87 -31.73
N PHE A 564 25.33 -33.16 -32.52
CA PHE A 564 25.77 -34.55 -32.69
C PHE A 564 26.61 -35.08 -31.51
N ALA A 565 26.95 -34.22 -30.55
CA ALA A 565 27.66 -34.59 -29.33
C ALA A 565 26.85 -35.58 -28.49
N ASP A 566 25.69 -35.13 -28.02
CA ASP A 566 24.81 -35.83 -27.09
C ASP A 566 23.32 -35.75 -27.50
N GLN A 567 23.04 -35.20 -28.68
CA GLN A 567 21.68 -34.93 -29.21
C GLN A 567 20.92 -33.92 -28.35
N GLU A 568 21.60 -33.06 -27.60
CA GLU A 568 21.05 -31.92 -26.87
C GLU A 568 21.77 -30.64 -27.31
N ILE A 569 21.21 -29.48 -26.94
CA ILE A 569 21.92 -28.22 -27.00
C ILE A 569 21.62 -27.49 -25.69
N ASP A 570 22.60 -27.45 -24.79
CA ASP A 570 22.43 -26.85 -23.48
C ASP A 570 22.57 -25.31 -23.52
N ASP A 571 22.21 -24.63 -22.43
CA ASP A 571 22.26 -23.16 -22.38
C ASP A 571 23.69 -22.60 -22.55
N SER A 572 24.72 -23.36 -22.18
CA SER A 572 26.11 -22.98 -22.33
C SER A 572 26.58 -23.03 -23.78
N GLU A 573 26.10 -24.01 -24.55
CA GLU A 573 26.37 -24.17 -25.97
C GLU A 573 25.63 -23.12 -26.82
N LYS A 574 24.38 -22.78 -26.48
CA LYS A 574 23.58 -21.75 -27.18
C LYS A 574 24.33 -20.42 -27.28
N ASP A 575 24.88 -19.97 -26.15
CA ASP A 575 25.64 -18.72 -26.06
C ASP A 575 26.95 -18.78 -26.85
N VAL A 576 27.56 -19.97 -26.97
CA VAL A 576 28.80 -20.16 -27.72
C VAL A 576 28.52 -20.20 -29.22
N ILE A 577 27.43 -20.82 -29.68
CA ILE A 577 27.01 -20.82 -31.08
C ILE A 577 26.77 -19.38 -31.56
N TYR A 578 26.01 -18.58 -30.81
CA TYR A 578 25.75 -17.18 -31.14
C TYR A 578 27.03 -16.35 -31.23
N ARG A 579 27.91 -16.45 -30.22
CA ARG A 579 29.19 -15.74 -30.20
C ARG A 579 30.11 -16.19 -31.33
N SER A 580 30.13 -17.49 -31.62
CA SER A 580 30.94 -18.06 -32.70
C SER A 580 30.48 -17.54 -34.05
N TYR A 581 29.18 -17.57 -34.34
CA TYR A 581 28.63 -17.05 -35.58
C TYR A 581 28.94 -15.55 -35.78
N SER A 582 28.76 -14.76 -34.72
CA SER A 582 29.01 -13.31 -34.73
C SER A 582 30.47 -12.92 -34.99
N LYS A 583 31.43 -13.84 -34.80
CA LYS A 583 32.85 -13.60 -35.15
C LYS A 583 33.09 -13.59 -36.66
N PHE A 584 32.27 -14.31 -37.43
CA PHE A 584 32.52 -14.57 -38.86
C PHE A 584 31.60 -13.80 -39.80
N VAL A 585 30.42 -13.41 -39.32
CA VAL A 585 29.48 -12.59 -40.07
C VAL A 585 29.53 -11.16 -39.53
N PRO A 586 29.83 -10.15 -40.37
CA PRO A 586 29.87 -8.76 -39.94
C PRO A 586 28.45 -8.23 -39.65
N ASP A 587 28.34 -7.31 -38.69
CA ASP A 587 27.10 -6.60 -38.36
C ASP A 587 25.89 -7.49 -37.99
N VAL A 588 26.15 -8.66 -37.38
CA VAL A 588 25.08 -9.56 -36.89
C VAL A 588 24.28 -8.89 -35.77
N THR A 589 23.00 -8.67 -36.05
CA THR A 589 21.96 -8.36 -35.06
C THR A 589 21.34 -9.67 -34.56
N ASN A 590 20.69 -9.64 -33.39
CA ASN A 590 19.91 -10.78 -32.92
C ASN A 590 18.82 -11.17 -33.92
N GLU A 591 18.12 -10.19 -34.51
CA GLU A 591 17.11 -10.43 -35.53
C GLU A 591 17.67 -11.16 -36.76
N SER A 592 18.79 -10.70 -37.32
CA SER A 592 19.45 -11.38 -38.46
C SER A 592 19.94 -12.77 -38.09
N TYR A 593 20.49 -12.95 -36.88
CA TYR A 593 20.90 -14.26 -36.39
C TYR A 593 19.71 -15.21 -36.26
N ASN A 594 18.60 -14.76 -35.68
CA ASN A 594 17.40 -15.56 -35.46
C ASN A 594 16.80 -16.04 -36.79
N GLN A 595 16.80 -15.18 -37.81
CA GLN A 595 16.35 -15.53 -39.15
C GLN A 595 17.25 -16.61 -39.78
N ASP A 596 18.57 -16.42 -39.78
CA ASP A 596 19.53 -17.40 -40.30
C ASP A 596 19.48 -18.72 -39.51
N PHE A 597 19.32 -18.62 -38.17
CA PHE A 597 19.19 -19.75 -37.25
C PHE A 597 17.92 -20.54 -37.45
N ARG A 598 16.81 -19.86 -37.72
CA ARG A 598 15.57 -20.50 -38.12
C ARG A 598 15.75 -21.32 -39.40
N VAL A 599 16.30 -20.72 -40.45
CA VAL A 599 16.48 -21.40 -41.76
C VAL A 599 17.38 -22.63 -41.64
N ALA A 600 18.51 -22.51 -40.93
CA ALA A 600 19.42 -23.63 -40.71
C ALA A 600 18.78 -24.75 -39.86
N THR A 601 18.04 -24.38 -38.82
CA THR A 601 17.32 -25.32 -37.93
C THR A 601 16.20 -26.03 -38.67
N ASP A 602 15.39 -25.30 -39.44
CA ASP A 602 14.29 -25.87 -40.22
C ASP A 602 14.83 -26.85 -41.27
N LYS A 603 15.96 -26.53 -41.92
CA LYS A 603 16.67 -27.46 -42.79
C LYS A 603 17.15 -28.71 -42.03
N PHE A 604 17.77 -28.53 -40.86
CA PHE A 604 18.25 -29.64 -40.04
C PHE A 604 17.13 -30.61 -39.65
N ILE A 605 15.99 -30.08 -39.20
CA ILE A 605 14.79 -30.84 -38.85
C ILE A 605 14.24 -31.55 -40.10
N SER A 606 14.14 -30.86 -41.24
CA SER A 606 13.59 -31.43 -42.49
C SER A 606 14.32 -32.65 -43.05
N LEU A 607 15.62 -32.81 -42.73
CA LEU A 607 16.46 -33.89 -43.26
C LEU A 607 16.14 -35.27 -42.66
N GLN A 608 15.43 -35.33 -41.53
CA GLN A 608 14.85 -36.52 -40.85
C GLN A 608 15.78 -37.70 -40.49
N SER A 609 16.91 -37.90 -41.18
CA SER A 609 17.89 -38.99 -40.92
C SER A 609 19.26 -38.44 -40.57
N GLU A 610 19.98 -39.20 -39.73
CA GLU A 610 21.33 -38.88 -39.29
C GLU A 610 22.32 -38.89 -40.49
N GLU A 611 22.16 -39.83 -41.44
CA GLU A 611 23.01 -39.84 -42.64
C GLU A 611 22.77 -38.64 -43.54
N ALA A 612 21.52 -38.18 -43.67
CA ALA A 612 21.18 -37.00 -44.46
C ALA A 612 21.74 -35.73 -43.81
N ARG A 613 21.66 -35.61 -42.48
CA ARG A 613 22.23 -34.49 -41.73
C ARG A 613 23.76 -34.45 -41.80
N GLN A 614 24.42 -35.60 -41.67
CA GLN A 614 25.87 -35.73 -41.85
C GLN A 614 26.30 -35.39 -43.29
N SER A 615 25.52 -35.81 -44.28
CA SER A 615 25.78 -35.47 -45.69
C SER A 615 25.67 -33.97 -45.95
N GLN A 616 24.67 -33.31 -45.35
CA GLN A 616 24.53 -31.86 -45.41
C GLN A 616 25.67 -31.15 -44.66
N PHE A 617 26.12 -31.68 -43.52
CA PHE A 617 27.29 -31.15 -42.80
C PHE A 617 28.54 -31.19 -43.70
N ASP A 618 28.83 -32.34 -44.30
CA ASP A 618 29.95 -32.50 -45.23
C ASP A 618 29.84 -31.60 -46.46
N HIS A 619 28.62 -31.34 -46.94
CA HIS A 619 28.35 -30.40 -48.03
C HIS A 619 28.64 -28.96 -47.61
N SER A 620 28.12 -28.54 -46.44
CA SER A 620 28.31 -27.21 -45.88
C SER A 620 29.80 -26.90 -45.69
N LEU A 621 30.58 -27.87 -45.18
CA LEU A 621 32.03 -27.73 -45.05
C LEU A 621 32.74 -27.52 -46.39
N LYS A 622 32.29 -28.15 -47.47
CA LYS A 622 32.87 -27.95 -48.81
C LYS A 622 32.55 -26.56 -49.36
N ILE A 623 31.31 -26.11 -49.22
CA ILE A 623 30.89 -24.78 -49.64
C ILE A 623 31.68 -23.69 -48.88
N ILE A 624 31.83 -23.82 -47.56
CA ILE A 624 32.63 -22.89 -46.74
C ILE A 624 34.08 -22.82 -47.25
N LYS A 625 34.66 -23.95 -47.66
CA LYS A 625 36.03 -24.01 -48.20
C LYS A 625 36.17 -23.38 -49.59
N GLU A 626 35.16 -23.57 -50.43
CA GLU A 626 35.14 -23.09 -51.83
C GLU A 626 34.84 -21.59 -51.93
N ASP A 627 34.39 -20.97 -50.84
CA ASP A 627 34.13 -19.54 -50.79
C ASP A 627 35.38 -18.68 -50.99
N ALA A 628 35.24 -17.67 -51.86
CA ALA A 628 36.35 -16.82 -52.27
C ALA A 628 36.90 -15.95 -51.13
N SER A 629 36.15 -15.77 -50.03
CA SER A 629 36.56 -14.99 -48.86
C SER A 629 37.24 -15.83 -47.76
N THR A 630 37.25 -17.15 -47.91
CA THR A 630 37.78 -18.09 -46.92
C THR A 630 39.28 -18.31 -47.12
N THR A 631 40.08 -17.90 -46.14
CA THR A 631 41.53 -18.14 -46.09
C THR A 631 41.85 -19.33 -45.19
N GLN A 632 43.06 -19.88 -45.30
CA GLN A 632 43.52 -20.96 -44.43
C GLN A 632 43.52 -20.54 -42.94
N ASP A 633 43.78 -19.27 -42.65
CA ASP A 633 43.70 -18.70 -41.29
C ASP A 633 42.25 -18.67 -40.78
N LYS A 634 41.28 -18.22 -41.59
CA LYS A 634 39.85 -18.25 -41.24
C LYS A 634 39.33 -19.67 -41.00
N LEU A 635 39.80 -20.65 -41.76
CA LEU A 635 39.48 -22.06 -41.53
C LEU A 635 40.03 -22.54 -40.18
N GLY A 636 41.20 -22.06 -39.76
CA GLY A 636 41.73 -22.29 -38.41
C GLY A 636 40.89 -21.65 -37.31
N ASP A 637 40.36 -20.44 -37.55
CA ASP A 637 39.43 -19.77 -36.63
C ASP A 637 38.10 -20.52 -36.53
N PHE A 638 37.57 -21.08 -37.63
CA PHE A 638 36.38 -21.94 -37.60
C PHE A 638 36.60 -23.21 -36.77
N ILE A 639 37.75 -23.86 -36.92
CA ILE A 639 38.11 -24.99 -36.06
C ILE A 639 38.16 -24.54 -34.59
N SER A 640 38.72 -23.37 -34.30
CA SER A 640 38.74 -22.83 -32.94
C SER A 640 37.34 -22.61 -32.38
N ALA A 641 36.39 -22.15 -33.21
CA ALA A 641 34.98 -22.01 -32.83
C ALA A 641 34.32 -23.39 -32.55
N TYR A 642 34.59 -24.42 -33.35
CA TYR A 642 34.10 -25.78 -33.05
C TYR A 642 34.67 -26.32 -31.74
N ILE A 643 35.93 -26.01 -31.43
CA ILE A 643 36.58 -26.38 -30.18
C ILE A 643 36.00 -25.60 -28.99
N GLU A 644 35.63 -24.33 -29.19
CA GLU A 644 34.94 -23.54 -28.16
C GLU A 644 33.57 -24.13 -27.84
N ILE A 645 32.81 -24.58 -28.85
CA ILE A 645 31.51 -25.26 -28.68
C ILE A 645 31.72 -26.56 -27.88
N ALA A 646 32.62 -27.44 -28.32
CA ALA A 646 32.86 -28.72 -27.63
C ALA A 646 33.44 -28.58 -26.21
N ASN A 647 33.97 -27.42 -25.85
CA ASN A 647 34.46 -27.11 -24.50
C ASN A 647 33.43 -26.37 -23.63
N ALA A 648 32.24 -26.06 -24.17
CA ALA A 648 31.13 -25.51 -23.41
C ALA A 648 30.56 -26.59 -22.47
N ASP A 649 30.49 -27.82 -22.97
CA ASP A 649 30.05 -29.00 -22.22
C ASP A 649 30.98 -29.36 -21.04
N GLU A 650 30.38 -29.95 -20.01
CA GLU A 650 31.15 -30.55 -18.90
C GLU A 650 32.03 -31.73 -19.36
N PHE A 651 31.65 -32.40 -20.45
CA PHE A 651 32.36 -33.54 -21.02
C PHE A 651 32.41 -33.48 -22.54
N ILE A 652 33.61 -33.51 -23.11
CA ILE A 652 33.80 -33.58 -24.57
C ILE A 652 33.38 -34.97 -25.09
N HIS A 653 32.44 -35.00 -26.04
CA HIS A 653 31.92 -36.21 -26.65
C HIS A 653 32.79 -36.72 -27.81
N ASP A 654 32.85 -38.06 -27.98
CA ASP A 654 33.67 -38.68 -29.03
C ASP A 654 33.22 -38.31 -30.45
N ASN A 655 31.92 -38.03 -30.63
CA ASN A 655 31.34 -37.61 -31.89
C ASN A 655 31.80 -36.20 -32.30
N GLU A 656 31.90 -35.26 -31.35
CA GLU A 656 32.40 -33.91 -31.63
C GLU A 656 33.84 -33.96 -32.12
N VAL A 657 34.68 -34.73 -31.43
CA VAL A 657 36.08 -34.94 -31.84
C VAL A 657 36.16 -35.54 -33.24
N LEU A 658 35.24 -36.45 -33.59
CA LEU A 658 35.18 -37.05 -34.93
C LEU A 658 34.76 -36.01 -35.99
N LEU A 659 33.77 -35.17 -35.70
CA LEU A 659 33.28 -34.13 -36.60
C LEU A 659 34.32 -33.04 -36.83
N ILE A 660 35.01 -32.57 -35.77
CA ILE A 660 36.07 -31.58 -35.91
C ILE A 660 37.25 -32.18 -36.71
N LYS A 661 37.62 -33.44 -36.47
CA LYS A 661 38.62 -34.13 -37.30
C LYS A 661 38.18 -34.28 -38.76
N ASN A 662 36.90 -34.53 -39.01
CA ASN A 662 36.35 -34.59 -40.34
C ASN A 662 36.42 -33.22 -41.04
N ALA A 663 36.10 -32.13 -40.34
CA ALA A 663 36.26 -30.76 -40.84
C ALA A 663 37.72 -30.44 -41.18
N ILE A 664 38.67 -30.74 -40.29
CA ILE A 664 40.12 -30.59 -40.55
C ILE A 664 40.54 -31.33 -41.81
N LYS A 665 40.05 -32.57 -41.99
CA LYS A 665 40.36 -33.40 -43.16
C LYS A 665 39.76 -32.86 -44.46
N ILE A 666 38.49 -32.43 -44.44
CA ILE A 666 37.81 -31.86 -45.62
C ILE A 666 38.49 -30.54 -46.03
N TRP A 667 38.88 -29.72 -45.05
CA TRP A 667 39.56 -28.45 -45.28
C TRP A 667 41.05 -28.63 -45.62
N GLY A 668 41.66 -29.77 -45.30
CA GLY A 668 43.05 -30.07 -45.60
C GLY A 668 44.03 -29.24 -44.76
N LEU A 669 43.66 -28.95 -43.51
CA LEU A 669 44.47 -28.19 -42.57
C LEU A 669 45.50 -29.11 -41.90
N ASP A 670 46.72 -28.61 -41.69
CA ASP A 670 47.76 -29.30 -40.91
C ASP A 670 47.59 -28.97 -39.42
N LEU A 671 46.44 -29.37 -38.86
CA LEU A 671 46.07 -29.16 -37.46
C LEU A 671 45.80 -30.51 -36.80
N ASN A 672 46.30 -30.71 -35.58
CA ASN A 672 45.94 -31.87 -34.76
C ASN A 672 45.23 -31.42 -33.50
N ILE A 673 44.37 -32.31 -32.96
CA ILE A 673 43.59 -32.05 -31.76
C ILE A 673 44.02 -33.05 -30.69
N SER A 674 44.34 -32.57 -29.48
CA SER A 674 44.55 -33.45 -28.33
C SER A 674 43.21 -33.93 -27.79
N LYS A 675 42.99 -35.24 -27.72
CA LYS A 675 41.91 -35.79 -26.89
C LYS A 675 42.36 -35.68 -25.41
N PRO A 676 41.73 -34.85 -24.58
CA PRO A 676 42.19 -34.63 -23.21
C PRO A 676 41.82 -35.82 -22.31
N LYS A 677 42.49 -35.95 -21.14
CA LYS A 677 42.01 -36.86 -20.08
C LYS A 677 40.80 -36.21 -19.39
N SER A 678 39.95 -37.01 -18.74
CA SER A 678 38.72 -36.52 -18.07
C SER A 678 38.99 -35.25 -17.23
N GLY A 679 38.30 -34.16 -17.56
CA GLY A 679 38.43 -32.84 -16.91
C GLY A 679 39.36 -31.81 -17.58
N GLU A 680 39.99 -32.13 -18.71
CA GLU A 680 40.83 -31.19 -19.47
C GLU A 680 40.12 -30.68 -20.75
N LYS A 681 40.41 -29.44 -21.16
CA LYS A 681 39.83 -28.81 -22.36
C LYS A 681 40.49 -29.30 -23.66
N LEU A 682 39.69 -29.43 -24.71
CA LEU A 682 40.13 -29.72 -26.07
C LEU A 682 40.96 -28.54 -26.60
N ASN A 683 42.12 -28.81 -27.19
CA ASN A 683 43.03 -27.80 -27.72
C ASN A 683 43.68 -28.26 -29.02
N LEU A 684 44.12 -27.29 -29.83
CA LEU A 684 44.96 -27.50 -31.01
C LEU A 684 46.40 -27.81 -30.59
N ILE A 685 47.06 -28.75 -31.28
CA ILE A 685 48.47 -29.12 -31.11
C ILE A 685 49.25 -28.75 -32.37
#